data_AF-A0A0C2WJ80-F1
#
_entry.id   AF-A0A0C2WJ80-F1
#
_cell.length_a   1.000
_cell.length_b   1.000
_cell.length_c   1.000
_cell.angle_alpha   90.00
_cell.angle_beta   90.00
_cell.angle_gamma   90.00
#
_symmetry.space_group_name_H-M   'P 1'
#
loop_
_entity.id
_entity.type
_entity.pdbx_description
1 polymer ?
#
loop_
_entity_poly.entity_id
_entity_poly.type
_entity_poly.pdbx_seq_one_letter_code
_entity_poly.pdbx_strand_id
1 'polypeptide(L)'
;AFLALPVTDSLGCPHCGYSASAKVIRKHMNEKHRGEDNSGRLETVQVQVLNTGQSKTYFRVIVVEEEVVVEKPTFVQEMESFHLSPTNAPREIPNARLVSPWLLRTGWHTYVNGHDPTILHNLVSIPKQGEMEGLQAAILKYFNSATDLIDKTDELVLQKINTADPDKEGINNTPLHRHHQHESTIKAYIIPILHLLAALLRPSPSFSFPTSDTLYNALTDLSKDLADQQSLHAVFMALWKTTWRTTQDVKMPDPTICFLALFCMKVDGSFFHPKDITGPIAKLCRAIQLAMLTELHSLVNFAYNSMSLPQIWWTDRDSWQTLLYHGQQITLAHVQKVFQTLEEKIVLLWEEGVLLGKKIHVSYGELADNLLKSDTGYCFLDDDNNPFKSHMFDLGREILEDKLTCIVAGTNTTELDIVACRKWLYSLAELESLLMLSVDLKGGAPARGTELTSMLIRNTSFRMRNTMGLGKHLSIVRQYDKTTNLSQNDKLIPHAIDSLDADILIQLHTLARPLAQFLASKVFPGKPEIVNNYSNMMFMDFGKEFTSEQLSKIMGSTMRPVVGWNVTISSWRHINIAWKRKLCKGLADISEQTSGHAIHALQSGHSVANENRIYGLSPEAFLGASEDVMQLFLDASIEWQVVNKVVPGGLGLSYTESRMSKFDDLVMSGVIKASKPSPQALPPLPAAVDKPETLQVMQETILKAIQGLSGQVQQLQKEVLELKQMSGQGHKEIPVAPATELTGQQHRSSSTRIWLKDSRRQQDLSQEIPRPIQQSAVRQDTLDQIATPLPTSSPSPEPVSNCFIRPPTFIPLKRMLHGSHSMKTQLRKLYGPNANWTCQQQREAVKALMALQQDVIVALRTGIGKTAIAILPSMVESGYTVIIIPLVALMEDWKRRLTEMEIPFEHFKGQETRSLNGNANIILVSSDAAKYDHWKKFVVDEAHYYFTDINFRGHALQNPFAIRILPVQMVLMSGTIPPKAVDYLKSQFVLHNALVIKTHSSRLEIEYLREKPASHLDEMVVRFQGYLAKYKQKEKWNDETDRFLIFTPFIEDGMNIAKKMGIEFYHGSKKQPLTAEQKQGIYERWVRGEHEGMVASTALGAGNDYGHVRIAAHLGTPYDMVTFAQQTGRAGRDGEPAVSYLVPKGKIQGRNGEDTADLAGKEAMQKYVQGRISYPTGCFRYQLSEFLDGKGYTCYDFGDDAELCTICDESCELIYCLKCRVRLKVVGS
;
A
#
# COMPACT_ATOMS: atom_id res chain seq x y z
N ALA A 1 -21.65 -26.55 41.85
CA ALA A 1 -22.10 -27.70 42.68
C ALA A 1 -22.38 -27.34 44.15
N PHE A 2 -21.44 -26.73 44.88
CA PHE A 2 -21.51 -26.59 46.36
C PHE A 2 -22.61 -25.68 46.94
N LEU A 3 -23.25 -24.83 46.12
CA LEU A 3 -24.28 -23.85 46.56
C LEU A 3 -25.54 -24.45 47.21
N ALA A 4 -25.76 -25.77 47.15
CA ALA A 4 -26.93 -26.45 47.71
C ALA A 4 -26.70 -27.10 49.10
N LEU A 5 -25.51 -26.99 49.69
CA LEU A 5 -25.25 -27.52 51.04
C LEU A 5 -25.78 -26.55 52.12
N PRO A 6 -26.43 -27.05 53.18
CA PRO A 6 -26.92 -26.21 54.26
C PRO A 6 -25.76 -25.50 54.96
N VAL A 7 -25.88 -24.18 55.09
CA VAL A 7 -24.96 -23.35 55.87
C VAL A 7 -25.29 -23.53 57.35
N THR A 8 -24.26 -23.70 58.17
CA THR A 8 -24.36 -23.89 59.62
C THR A 8 -23.27 -23.10 60.32
N ASP A 9 -23.55 -22.61 61.53
CA ASP A 9 -22.51 -21.93 62.31
C ASP A 9 -21.52 -22.94 62.91
N SER A 10 -20.23 -22.64 62.79
CA SER A 10 -19.13 -23.34 63.43
C SER A 10 -18.15 -22.31 63.99
N LEU A 11 -17.07 -22.77 64.60
CA LEU A 11 -15.95 -21.89 64.95
C LEU A 11 -14.92 -21.86 63.82
N GLY A 12 -14.24 -20.72 63.69
CA GLY A 12 -13.09 -20.48 62.82
C GLY A 12 -11.80 -20.22 63.62
N CYS A 13 -10.65 -20.50 63.03
CA CYS A 13 -9.36 -20.03 63.54
C CYS A 13 -9.23 -18.53 63.23
N PRO A 14 -8.88 -17.66 64.19
CA PRO A 14 -8.71 -16.22 63.92
C PRO A 14 -7.43 -15.91 63.12
N HIS A 15 -6.46 -16.84 63.08
CA HIS A 15 -5.16 -16.64 62.45
C HIS A 15 -5.06 -17.21 61.02
N CYS A 16 -6.02 -18.05 60.59
CA CYS A 16 -6.07 -18.59 59.23
C CYS A 16 -7.48 -19.10 58.87
N GLY A 17 -7.77 -19.32 57.58
CA GLY A 17 -9.10 -19.76 57.11
C GLY A 17 -9.58 -21.15 57.55
N TYR A 18 -8.88 -21.84 58.46
CA TYR A 18 -9.25 -23.18 58.93
C TYR A 18 -10.44 -23.14 59.90
N SER A 19 -11.50 -23.87 59.57
CA SER A 19 -12.74 -23.95 60.37
C SER A 19 -13.04 -25.40 60.74
N ALA A 20 -13.47 -25.65 61.98
CA ALA A 20 -13.82 -26.98 62.50
C ALA A 20 -14.54 -26.87 63.85
N SER A 21 -14.91 -28.02 64.45
CA SER A 21 -15.44 -28.05 65.82
C SER A 21 -14.44 -27.52 66.86
N ALA A 22 -14.95 -26.95 67.96
CA ALA A 22 -14.15 -26.28 69.00
C ALA A 22 -12.95 -27.08 69.54
N LYS A 23 -13.09 -28.41 69.67
CA LYS A 23 -12.02 -29.31 70.14
C LYS A 23 -10.90 -29.46 69.11
N VAL A 24 -11.23 -29.40 67.81
CA VAL A 24 -10.27 -29.49 66.71
C VAL A 24 -9.54 -28.17 66.49
N ILE A 25 -10.24 -27.02 66.57
CA ILE A 25 -9.59 -25.71 66.43
C ILE A 25 -8.56 -25.44 67.53
N ARG A 26 -8.90 -25.71 68.81
CA ARG A 26 -7.92 -25.55 69.91
C ARG A 26 -6.69 -26.44 69.73
N LYS A 27 -6.85 -27.63 69.15
CA LYS A 27 -5.72 -28.49 68.78
C LYS A 27 -4.91 -27.88 67.62
N HIS A 28 -5.58 -27.45 66.55
CA HIS A 28 -4.98 -26.81 65.38
C HIS A 28 -4.14 -25.57 65.77
N MET A 29 -4.69 -24.66 66.59
CA MET A 29 -3.97 -23.49 67.08
C MET A 29 -2.70 -23.90 67.86
N ASN A 30 -2.81 -24.86 68.79
CA ASN A 30 -1.69 -25.41 69.55
C ASN A 30 -0.67 -26.24 68.73
N GLU A 31 -0.92 -26.53 67.46
CA GLU A 31 -0.03 -27.31 66.57
C GLU A 31 0.51 -26.51 65.37
N LYS A 32 -0.22 -25.49 64.90
CA LYS A 32 0.12 -24.66 63.74
C LYS A 32 0.45 -23.20 64.08
N HIS A 33 -0.09 -22.67 65.17
CA HIS A 33 0.04 -21.28 65.62
C HIS A 33 0.72 -21.19 67.00
N ARG A 34 1.84 -21.93 67.16
CA ARG A 34 2.58 -22.01 68.42
C ARG A 34 3.38 -20.72 68.66
N GLY A 35 2.95 -19.96 69.68
CA GLY A 35 3.57 -18.69 70.07
C GLY A 35 2.71 -17.46 69.78
N GLU A 36 1.59 -17.64 69.08
CA GLU A 36 0.58 -16.59 68.86
C GLU A 36 -0.36 -16.48 70.07
N ASP A 37 -0.96 -15.29 70.28
CA ASP A 37 -1.79 -15.02 71.46
C ASP A 37 -3.18 -15.66 71.34
N ASN A 38 -3.31 -16.82 71.96
CA ASN A 38 -4.52 -17.64 71.99
C ASN A 38 -5.57 -17.18 73.03
N SER A 39 -5.46 -15.95 73.57
CA SER A 39 -6.43 -15.40 74.55
C SER A 39 -7.78 -14.99 73.95
N GLY A 40 -7.87 -14.83 72.63
CA GLY A 40 -9.07 -14.39 71.93
C GLY A 40 -10.28 -15.35 72.02
N ARG A 41 -11.49 -14.79 71.99
CA ARG A 41 -12.71 -15.58 71.74
C ARG A 41 -12.64 -16.21 70.35
N LEU A 42 -12.97 -17.49 70.26
CA LEU A 42 -13.10 -18.18 68.97
C LEU A 42 -14.22 -17.53 68.14
N GLU A 43 -13.93 -17.17 66.90
CA GLU A 43 -14.86 -16.52 65.99
C GLU A 43 -15.96 -17.52 65.56
N THR A 44 -17.23 -17.14 65.68
CA THR A 44 -18.33 -17.89 65.06
C THR A 44 -18.40 -17.53 63.58
N VAL A 45 -18.28 -18.54 62.72
CA VAL A 45 -18.19 -18.38 61.27
C VAL A 45 -19.16 -19.35 60.59
N GLN A 46 -19.83 -18.88 59.55
CA GLN A 46 -20.69 -19.72 58.73
C GLN A 46 -19.85 -20.71 57.92
N VAL A 47 -20.27 -21.98 57.94
CA VAL A 47 -19.61 -23.08 57.20
C VAL A 47 -20.61 -23.99 56.52
N GLN A 48 -20.22 -24.52 55.36
CA GLN A 48 -20.85 -25.69 54.76
C GLN A 48 -20.09 -26.96 55.16
N VAL A 49 -20.83 -28.04 55.43
CA VAL A 49 -20.27 -29.35 55.80
C VAL A 49 -20.48 -30.33 54.66
N LEU A 50 -19.39 -30.87 54.10
CA LEU A 50 -19.47 -31.71 52.90
C LEU A 50 -19.94 -33.14 53.18
N ASN A 51 -19.52 -33.71 54.31
CA ASN A 51 -19.77 -35.11 54.67
C ASN A 51 -20.40 -35.22 56.07
N THR A 52 -21.40 -36.10 56.23
CA THR A 52 -22.12 -36.32 57.50
C THR A 52 -21.50 -37.38 58.42
N GLY A 53 -20.53 -38.16 57.93
CA GLY A 53 -19.84 -39.22 58.68
C GLY A 53 -18.90 -38.73 59.79
N GLN A 54 -18.11 -39.66 60.37
CA GLN A 54 -17.24 -39.38 61.52
C GLN A 54 -16.17 -38.31 61.23
N SER A 55 -15.66 -38.24 60.00
CA SER A 55 -14.76 -37.19 59.53
C SER A 55 -15.54 -36.09 58.80
N LYS A 56 -15.95 -35.04 59.53
CA LYS A 56 -16.62 -33.87 58.96
C LYS A 56 -15.60 -32.87 58.41
N THR A 57 -15.74 -32.52 57.13
CA THR A 57 -14.96 -31.47 56.45
C THR A 57 -15.82 -30.21 56.37
N TYR A 58 -15.25 -29.09 56.80
CA TYR A 58 -15.92 -27.80 56.91
C TYR A 58 -15.27 -26.77 55.97
N PHE A 59 -16.08 -25.95 55.30
CA PHE A 59 -15.63 -24.88 54.40
C PHE A 59 -16.25 -23.56 54.85
N ARG A 60 -15.44 -22.53 55.14
CA ARG A 60 -15.92 -21.19 55.55
C ARG A 60 -16.66 -20.53 54.38
N VAL A 61 -17.88 -20.10 54.64
CA VAL A 61 -18.68 -19.29 53.70
C VAL A 61 -18.24 -17.83 53.85
N ILE A 62 -18.01 -17.17 52.72
CA ILE A 62 -17.80 -15.73 52.64
C ILE A 62 -19.04 -15.17 51.94
N VAL A 63 -19.86 -14.42 52.68
CA VAL A 63 -20.96 -13.66 52.09
C VAL A 63 -20.34 -12.40 51.49
N VAL A 64 -20.51 -12.22 50.19
CA VAL A 64 -20.22 -10.95 49.51
C VAL A 64 -21.50 -10.12 49.59
N GLU A 65 -21.41 -8.90 50.11
CA GLU A 65 -22.55 -7.97 50.12
C GLU A 65 -22.91 -7.61 48.68
N GLU A 66 -24.21 -7.44 48.38
CA GLU A 66 -24.69 -7.26 47.01
C GLU A 66 -24.12 -5.96 46.40
N GLU A 67 -23.52 -6.06 45.21
CA GLU A 67 -23.03 -4.89 44.48
C GLU A 67 -24.19 -3.94 44.17
N VAL A 68 -24.05 -2.68 44.60
CA VAL A 68 -24.99 -1.62 44.22
C VAL A 68 -25.01 -1.52 42.70
N VAL A 69 -26.19 -1.74 42.09
CA VAL A 69 -26.38 -1.66 40.64
C VAL A 69 -26.23 -0.20 40.21
N VAL A 70 -25.00 0.19 39.86
CA VAL A 70 -24.71 1.43 39.16
C VAL A 70 -25.24 1.30 37.74
N GLU A 71 -26.17 2.16 37.35
CA GLU A 71 -26.65 2.23 35.96
C GLU A 71 -25.47 2.52 35.03
N LYS A 72 -25.34 1.74 33.95
CA LYS A 72 -24.25 1.96 32.99
C LYS A 72 -24.42 3.32 32.31
N PRO A 73 -23.35 4.12 32.17
CA PRO A 73 -23.43 5.39 31.49
C PRO A 73 -23.86 5.20 30.03
N THR A 74 -24.57 6.18 29.48
CA THR A 74 -24.99 6.15 28.07
C THR A 74 -23.81 6.42 27.13
N PHE A 75 -23.94 6.14 25.83
CA PHE A 75 -22.85 6.39 24.89
C PHE A 75 -22.54 7.89 24.72
N VAL A 76 -23.52 8.77 24.95
CA VAL A 76 -23.28 10.22 25.07
C VAL A 76 -22.38 10.52 26.27
N GLN A 77 -22.66 9.92 27.44
CA GLN A 77 -21.85 10.12 28.64
C GLN A 77 -20.45 9.51 28.48
N GLU A 78 -20.31 8.36 27.82
CA GLU A 78 -18.98 7.82 27.45
C GLU A 78 -18.20 8.82 26.56
N MET A 79 -18.86 9.41 25.54
CA MET A 79 -18.25 10.40 24.64
C MET A 79 -17.87 11.69 25.37
N GLU A 80 -18.71 12.20 26.26
CA GLU A 80 -18.41 13.39 27.08
C GLU A 80 -17.28 13.13 28.09
N SER A 81 -17.16 11.89 28.59
CA SER A 81 -16.06 11.44 29.46
C SER A 81 -14.74 11.12 28.72
N PHE A 82 -14.73 11.13 27.38
CA PHE A 82 -13.58 10.78 26.54
C PHE A 82 -12.53 11.91 26.55
N HIS A 83 -11.83 12.07 27.67
CA HIS A 83 -10.91 13.19 27.89
C HIS A 83 -9.79 13.29 26.85
N LEU A 84 -9.78 14.42 26.15
CA LEU A 84 -8.85 14.80 25.07
C LEU A 84 -7.43 15.10 25.61
N SER A 85 -6.74 14.06 26.09
CA SER A 85 -5.33 14.15 26.51
C SER A 85 -4.40 13.79 25.34
N PRO A 86 -3.52 14.69 24.87
CA PRO A 86 -2.54 14.35 23.83
C PRO A 86 -1.53 13.32 24.38
N THR A 87 -1.53 12.11 23.81
CA THR A 87 -0.74 10.99 24.32
C THR A 87 0.75 11.13 23.97
N ASN A 88 1.53 11.70 24.89
CA ASN A 88 2.99 11.74 24.82
C ASN A 88 3.60 10.33 24.94
N ALA A 89 3.85 9.68 23.80
CA ALA A 89 4.53 8.39 23.73
C ALA A 89 6.06 8.58 23.50
N PRO A 90 6.93 8.27 24.48
CA PRO A 90 8.38 8.29 24.28
C PRO A 90 8.85 7.10 23.44
N ARG A 91 10.02 7.23 22.79
CA ARG A 91 10.72 6.12 22.12
C ARG A 91 12.16 6.00 22.62
N GLU A 92 12.56 4.77 22.89
CA GLU A 92 13.95 4.41 23.24
C GLU A 92 14.85 4.35 21.99
N ILE A 93 16.18 4.37 22.21
CA ILE A 93 17.20 4.32 21.16
C ILE A 93 18.16 3.14 21.42
N PRO A 94 18.20 2.12 20.54
CA PRO A 94 19.17 1.02 20.63
C PRO A 94 20.63 1.47 20.41
N ASN A 95 21.57 0.80 21.09
CA ASN A 95 22.93 1.31 21.31
C ASN A 95 23.97 0.75 20.31
N ALA A 96 24.53 1.59 19.45
CA ALA A 96 25.41 1.20 18.34
C ALA A 96 26.92 1.24 18.69
N ARG A 97 27.36 0.40 19.62
CA ARG A 97 28.80 0.14 19.91
C ARG A 97 29.19 -1.12 19.12
N LEU A 98 30.10 -1.12 18.14
CA LEU A 98 31.36 -0.37 18.02
C LEU A 98 31.65 0.23 16.62
N VAL A 99 30.69 0.24 15.69
CA VAL A 99 30.85 0.88 14.36
C VAL A 99 30.02 2.16 14.33
N SER A 100 30.59 3.28 13.85
CA SER A 100 29.86 4.55 13.84
C SER A 100 28.57 4.44 13.00
N PRO A 101 27.44 5.06 13.42
CA PRO A 101 26.19 5.01 12.66
C PRO A 101 26.34 5.50 11.21
N TRP A 102 27.29 6.40 10.96
CA TRP A 102 27.67 6.83 9.62
C TRP A 102 28.36 5.72 8.81
N LEU A 103 29.36 5.01 9.36
CA LEU A 103 30.01 3.88 8.68
C LEU A 103 29.06 2.68 8.46
N LEU A 104 28.12 2.46 9.39
CA LEU A 104 27.04 1.48 9.22
C LEU A 104 26.11 1.86 8.06
N ARG A 105 25.80 3.15 7.90
CA ARG A 105 24.93 3.66 6.84
C ARG A 105 25.59 3.76 5.47
N THR A 106 26.89 4.07 5.39
CA THR A 106 27.63 4.11 4.12
C THR A 106 28.14 2.74 3.67
N GLY A 107 28.31 1.79 4.59
CA GLY A 107 28.80 0.46 4.29
C GLY A 107 30.28 0.39 3.87
N TRP A 108 31.02 1.52 3.87
CA TRP A 108 32.41 1.58 3.39
C TRP A 108 33.34 0.57 4.07
N HIS A 109 33.15 0.37 5.38
CA HIS A 109 33.87 -0.63 6.16
C HIS A 109 33.65 -2.08 5.69
N THR A 110 32.53 -2.38 5.01
CA THR A 110 32.26 -3.70 4.41
C THR A 110 32.83 -3.85 2.99
N TYR A 111 33.12 -2.73 2.31
CA TYR A 111 33.66 -2.70 0.95
C TYR A 111 35.17 -2.91 0.91
N VAL A 112 35.91 -2.33 1.86
CA VAL A 112 37.37 -2.52 1.98
C VAL A 112 37.77 -3.82 2.68
N ASN A 113 36.80 -4.53 3.28
CA ASN A 113 37.05 -5.71 4.11
C ASN A 113 37.59 -6.88 3.29
N GLY A 114 38.74 -7.43 3.69
CA GLY A 114 39.43 -8.52 3.00
C GLY A 114 40.56 -8.09 2.06
N HIS A 115 40.77 -6.78 1.86
CA HIS A 115 41.92 -6.23 1.14
C HIS A 115 42.94 -5.62 2.11
N ASP A 116 44.22 -5.57 1.72
CA ASP A 116 45.28 -4.90 2.48
C ASP A 116 45.09 -3.37 2.42
N PRO A 117 44.94 -2.66 3.57
CA PRO A 117 44.83 -1.20 3.61
C PRO A 117 46.01 -0.48 2.93
N THR A 118 47.20 -1.07 2.97
CA THR A 118 48.42 -0.53 2.34
C THR A 118 48.31 -0.51 0.82
N ILE A 119 47.78 -1.60 0.23
CA ILE A 119 47.60 -1.71 -1.22
C ILE A 119 46.50 -0.73 -1.68
N LEU A 120 45.38 -0.68 -0.96
CA LEU A 120 44.28 0.24 -1.25
C LEU A 120 44.67 1.72 -1.13
N HIS A 121 45.43 2.09 -0.08
CA HIS A 121 45.94 3.45 0.12
C HIS A 121 46.94 3.84 -0.98
N ASN A 122 47.80 2.91 -1.42
CA ASN A 122 48.71 3.15 -2.54
C ASN A 122 47.97 3.35 -3.86
N LEU A 123 46.89 2.60 -4.12
CA LEU A 123 46.09 2.72 -5.35
C LEU A 123 45.52 4.13 -5.56
N VAL A 124 45.09 4.81 -4.49
CA VAL A 124 44.55 6.18 -4.56
C VAL A 124 45.57 7.30 -4.41
N SER A 125 46.84 7.00 -4.13
CA SER A 125 47.88 8.01 -3.84
C SER A 125 48.15 9.02 -4.97
N ILE A 126 48.74 10.18 -4.67
CA ILE A 126 49.20 11.14 -5.70
C ILE A 126 50.18 10.42 -6.67
N PRO A 127 50.07 10.62 -8.00
CA PRO A 127 51.08 10.16 -8.95
C PRO A 127 52.49 10.63 -8.57
N LYS A 128 53.45 9.72 -8.62
CA LYS A 128 54.87 10.03 -8.38
C LYS A 128 55.44 10.84 -9.55
N GLN A 129 56.60 11.46 -9.34
CA GLN A 129 57.30 12.17 -10.42
C GLN A 129 57.66 11.18 -11.54
N GLY A 130 57.20 11.44 -12.77
CA GLY A 130 57.28 10.51 -13.91
C GLY A 130 56.07 9.56 -14.08
N GLU A 131 55.09 9.58 -13.17
CA GLU A 131 53.85 8.80 -13.26
C GLU A 131 52.73 9.68 -13.82
N MET A 132 52.12 9.28 -14.95
CA MET A 132 51.01 9.99 -15.61
C MET A 132 51.32 11.46 -15.93
N GLU A 133 52.46 11.71 -16.59
CA GLU A 133 52.85 13.06 -17.02
C GLU A 133 51.78 13.73 -17.91
N GLY A 134 51.68 15.06 -17.82
CA GLY A 134 50.65 15.85 -18.50
C GLY A 134 49.28 15.88 -17.81
N LEU A 135 48.84 14.78 -17.17
CA LEU A 135 47.48 14.64 -16.61
C LEU A 135 47.09 15.78 -15.66
N GLN A 136 47.96 16.17 -14.72
CA GLN A 136 47.68 17.28 -13.80
C GLN A 136 47.49 18.63 -14.53
N ALA A 137 48.25 18.87 -15.60
CA ALA A 137 48.14 20.09 -16.41
C ALA A 137 46.87 20.07 -17.27
N ALA A 138 46.47 18.91 -17.79
CA ALA A 138 45.23 18.71 -18.54
C ALA A 138 43.99 18.96 -17.68
N ILE A 139 43.98 18.44 -16.45
CA ILE A 139 42.92 18.68 -15.46
C ILE A 139 42.85 20.17 -15.07
N LEU A 140 44.00 20.82 -14.84
CA LEU A 140 44.06 22.24 -14.50
C LEU A 140 43.54 23.12 -15.66
N LYS A 141 43.93 22.82 -16.90
CA LYS A 141 43.45 23.50 -18.12
C LYS A 141 41.93 23.37 -18.25
N TYR A 142 41.40 22.16 -18.11
CA TYR A 142 39.97 21.87 -18.20
C TYR A 142 39.16 22.68 -17.18
N PHE A 143 39.53 22.63 -15.90
CA PHE A 143 38.78 23.34 -14.85
C PHE A 143 38.96 24.86 -14.88
N ASN A 144 40.07 25.37 -15.41
CA ASN A 144 40.19 26.80 -15.72
C ASN A 144 39.17 27.20 -16.81
N SER A 145 39.14 26.51 -17.95
CA SER A 145 38.19 26.81 -19.04
C SER A 145 36.73 26.63 -18.62
N ALA A 146 36.41 25.64 -17.78
CA ALA A 146 35.08 25.48 -17.19
C ALA A 146 34.73 26.62 -16.21
N THR A 147 35.71 27.16 -15.48
CA THR A 147 35.53 28.33 -14.61
C THR A 147 35.29 29.61 -15.44
N ASP A 148 35.88 29.71 -16.64
CA ASP A 148 35.66 30.83 -17.57
C ASP A 148 34.31 30.80 -18.32
N LEU A 149 33.50 29.74 -18.12
CA LEU A 149 32.09 29.71 -18.53
C LEU A 149 31.18 30.39 -17.50
N ILE A 150 31.58 30.51 -16.24
CA ILE A 150 30.73 31.07 -15.16
C ILE A 150 30.22 32.45 -15.55
N ASP A 151 31.13 33.38 -15.86
CA ASP A 151 30.80 34.78 -16.19
C ASP A 151 29.99 34.92 -17.50
N LYS A 152 29.83 33.83 -18.27
CA LYS A 152 29.11 33.74 -19.55
C LYS A 152 27.78 32.99 -19.44
N THR A 153 27.36 32.68 -18.21
CA THR A 153 26.19 31.85 -17.93
C THR A 153 25.13 32.64 -17.17
N ASP A 154 23.87 32.45 -17.56
CA ASP A 154 22.73 33.03 -16.85
C ASP A 154 22.71 32.63 -15.36
N GLU A 155 22.35 33.57 -14.50
CA GLU A 155 22.42 33.37 -13.04
C GLU A 155 21.53 32.20 -12.59
N LEU A 156 20.33 32.03 -13.17
CA LEU A 156 19.42 30.94 -12.81
C LEU A 156 20.00 29.57 -13.21
N VAL A 157 20.82 29.50 -14.26
CA VAL A 157 21.53 28.28 -14.66
C VAL A 157 22.68 27.99 -13.68
N LEU A 158 23.45 29.00 -13.28
CA LEU A 158 24.50 28.86 -12.26
C LEU A 158 23.93 28.48 -10.89
N GLN A 159 22.78 29.04 -10.50
CA GLN A 159 22.04 28.70 -9.28
C GLN A 159 21.56 27.24 -9.32
N LYS A 160 20.96 26.79 -10.43
CA LYS A 160 20.56 25.38 -10.64
C LYS A 160 21.74 24.41 -10.57
N ILE A 161 22.88 24.74 -11.18
CA ILE A 161 24.09 23.90 -11.08
C ILE A 161 24.65 23.90 -9.65
N ASN A 162 24.52 25.00 -8.91
CA ASN A 162 24.90 25.08 -7.50
C ASN A 162 23.88 24.45 -6.52
N THR A 163 22.91 23.70 -7.03
CA THR A 163 21.85 23.04 -6.26
C THR A 163 22.07 21.53 -6.25
N ALA A 164 21.99 20.88 -5.08
CA ALA A 164 22.21 19.43 -4.96
C ALA A 164 21.03 18.59 -5.50
N ASP A 165 19.80 19.02 -5.24
CA ASP A 165 18.57 18.41 -5.74
C ASP A 165 17.48 19.50 -5.94
N PRO A 166 17.30 20.05 -7.15
CA PRO A 166 16.38 21.16 -7.41
C PRO A 166 14.90 20.84 -7.22
N ASP A 167 14.52 19.57 -7.32
CA ASP A 167 13.13 19.11 -7.18
C ASP A 167 12.75 18.93 -5.71
N LYS A 168 13.72 18.56 -4.86
CA LYS A 168 13.56 18.35 -3.42
C LYS A 168 13.85 19.59 -2.57
N GLU A 169 14.94 20.30 -2.83
CA GLU A 169 15.48 21.36 -1.96
C GLU A 169 15.28 22.78 -2.50
N GLY A 170 14.64 22.91 -3.66
CA GLY A 170 14.50 24.20 -4.36
C GLY A 170 15.80 24.63 -5.04
N ILE A 171 15.78 25.75 -5.76
CA ILE A 171 16.98 26.26 -6.43
C ILE A 171 17.79 27.08 -5.42
N ASN A 172 19.10 26.84 -5.36
CA ASN A 172 20.02 27.60 -4.54
C ASN A 172 20.26 28.99 -5.15
N ASN A 173 19.66 30.06 -4.60
CA ASN A 173 19.87 31.42 -5.12
C ASN A 173 21.32 31.93 -4.98
N THR A 174 22.24 31.15 -4.41
CA THR A 174 23.69 31.42 -4.54
C THR A 174 24.16 30.84 -5.89
N PRO A 175 24.45 31.66 -6.92
CA PRO A 175 25.00 31.14 -8.17
C PRO A 175 26.36 30.47 -7.94
N LEU A 176 26.71 29.54 -8.83
CA LEU A 176 28.04 28.94 -8.95
C LEU A 176 29.08 30.00 -9.35
N HIS A 177 29.53 30.80 -8.39
CA HIS A 177 30.48 31.91 -8.57
C HIS A 177 31.94 31.44 -8.66
N ARG A 178 32.82 32.27 -9.22
CA ARG A 178 34.28 32.11 -9.09
C ARG A 178 34.70 32.34 -7.63
N HIS A 179 35.57 31.51 -7.05
CA HIS A 179 36.11 31.77 -5.72
C HIS A 179 37.12 32.94 -5.76
N HIS A 180 36.89 33.99 -4.98
CA HIS A 180 37.64 35.26 -4.98
C HIS A 180 39.08 35.19 -4.39
N GLN A 181 39.78 34.05 -4.44
CA GLN A 181 41.09 33.86 -3.79
C GLN A 181 42.03 32.99 -4.62
N HIS A 182 43.07 33.61 -5.20
CA HIS A 182 44.33 33.05 -5.77
C HIS A 182 44.33 31.75 -6.62
N GLU A 183 45.29 31.65 -7.56
CA GLU A 183 45.55 30.43 -8.34
C GLU A 183 45.78 29.16 -7.49
N SER A 184 46.27 29.32 -6.27
CA SER A 184 46.48 28.21 -5.31
C SER A 184 45.19 27.45 -5.01
N THR A 185 44.03 28.10 -5.09
CA THR A 185 42.72 27.48 -4.81
C THR A 185 42.35 26.43 -5.84
N ILE A 186 42.38 26.74 -7.15
CA ILE A 186 42.05 25.74 -8.19
C ILE A 186 43.04 24.57 -8.12
N LYS A 187 44.33 24.87 -7.93
CA LYS A 187 45.40 23.87 -7.71
C LYS A 187 45.11 22.95 -6.50
N ALA A 188 44.37 23.41 -5.48
CA ALA A 188 43.94 22.61 -4.34
C ALA A 188 42.59 21.88 -4.53
N TYR A 189 41.73 22.31 -5.46
CA TYR A 189 40.46 21.66 -5.80
C TYR A 189 40.62 20.50 -6.78
N ILE A 190 41.59 20.56 -7.70
CA ILE A 190 41.87 19.45 -8.63
C ILE A 190 42.50 18.22 -7.96
N ILE A 191 42.96 18.33 -6.70
CA ILE A 191 43.70 17.26 -6.01
C ILE A 191 42.89 15.96 -5.90
N PRO A 192 41.63 15.93 -5.41
CA PRO A 192 40.85 14.69 -5.38
C PRO A 192 40.54 14.12 -6.78
N ILE A 193 40.44 14.97 -7.81
CA ILE A 193 40.22 14.52 -9.20
C ILE A 193 41.49 13.86 -9.77
N LEU A 194 42.68 14.38 -9.44
CA LEU A 194 43.94 13.74 -9.79
C LEU A 194 44.08 12.37 -9.11
N HIS A 195 43.69 12.24 -7.84
CA HIS A 195 43.68 10.94 -7.14
C HIS A 195 42.64 9.97 -7.75
N LEU A 196 41.44 10.45 -8.09
CA LEU A 196 40.37 9.66 -8.74
C LEU A 196 40.82 9.11 -10.10
N LEU A 197 41.33 9.98 -10.98
CA LEU A 197 41.76 9.57 -12.32
C LEU A 197 43.02 8.68 -12.26
N ALA A 198 43.96 8.95 -11.34
CA ALA A 198 45.09 8.05 -11.10
C ALA A 198 44.65 6.66 -10.61
N ALA A 199 43.66 6.59 -9.70
CA ALA A 199 43.14 5.32 -9.21
C ALA A 199 42.39 4.51 -10.30
N LEU A 200 41.71 5.20 -11.24
CA LEU A 200 41.03 4.56 -12.37
C LEU A 200 41.99 4.13 -13.50
N LEU A 201 43.12 4.82 -13.68
CA LEU A 201 44.13 4.51 -14.71
C LEU A 201 45.22 3.54 -14.23
N ARG A 202 45.35 3.29 -12.92
CA ARG A 202 46.33 2.35 -12.36
C ARG A 202 45.87 0.89 -12.52
N PRO A 203 46.67 -0.01 -13.12
CA PRO A 203 46.39 -1.44 -13.11
C PRO A 203 46.57 -2.00 -11.69
N SER A 204 45.57 -2.74 -11.20
CA SER A 204 45.58 -3.37 -9.88
C SER A 204 45.06 -4.82 -9.98
N PRO A 205 45.87 -5.84 -9.63
CA PRO A 205 45.48 -7.24 -9.77
C PRO A 205 44.60 -7.77 -8.62
N SER A 206 44.44 -6.99 -7.54
CA SER A 206 43.77 -7.41 -6.30
C SER A 206 42.52 -6.59 -5.95
N PHE A 207 42.20 -5.56 -6.73
CA PHE A 207 41.06 -4.67 -6.52
C PHE A 207 40.76 -3.91 -7.82
N SER A 208 39.50 -3.84 -8.23
CA SER A 208 39.04 -3.12 -9.43
C SER A 208 37.84 -2.22 -9.12
N PHE A 209 37.81 -1.02 -9.72
CA PHE A 209 36.64 -0.16 -9.67
C PHE A 209 35.51 -0.71 -10.56
N PRO A 210 34.24 -0.41 -10.25
CA PRO A 210 33.13 -0.65 -11.19
C PRO A 210 33.36 0.13 -12.51
N THR A 211 32.98 -0.45 -13.64
CA THR A 211 33.08 0.18 -14.96
C THR A 211 31.87 -0.13 -15.84
N SER A 212 31.56 0.77 -16.75
CA SER A 212 30.65 0.57 -17.89
C SER A 212 31.42 0.58 -19.20
N ASP A 213 30.85 0.07 -20.29
CA ASP A 213 31.48 0.14 -21.63
C ASP A 213 31.82 1.58 -22.03
N THR A 214 30.94 2.53 -21.69
CA THR A 214 31.15 3.97 -21.91
C THR A 214 32.34 4.52 -21.14
N LEU A 215 32.52 4.13 -19.87
CA LEU A 215 33.64 4.57 -19.04
C LEU A 215 34.95 3.87 -19.43
N TYR A 216 34.89 2.59 -19.76
CA TYR A 216 36.04 1.81 -20.22
C TYR A 216 36.60 2.38 -21.53
N ASN A 217 35.73 2.69 -22.50
CA ASN A 217 36.15 3.31 -23.76
C ASN A 217 36.75 4.71 -23.51
N ALA A 218 36.08 5.57 -22.74
CA ALA A 218 36.58 6.91 -22.44
C ALA A 218 37.92 6.92 -21.69
N LEU A 219 38.13 5.99 -20.74
CA LEU A 219 39.42 5.80 -20.07
C LEU A 219 40.49 5.25 -21.03
N THR A 220 40.11 4.35 -21.94
CA THR A 220 41.00 3.82 -22.98
C THR A 220 41.44 4.92 -23.95
N ASP A 221 40.54 5.82 -24.33
CA ASP A 221 40.87 6.98 -25.18
C ASP A 221 41.76 7.99 -24.44
N LEU A 222 41.43 8.35 -23.20
CA LEU A 222 42.26 9.23 -22.36
C LEU A 222 43.65 8.62 -22.09
N SER A 223 43.79 7.28 -22.05
CA SER A 223 45.09 6.62 -21.87
C SER A 223 46.04 6.77 -23.08
N LYS A 224 45.54 7.17 -24.26
CA LYS A 224 46.34 7.42 -25.47
C LYS A 224 46.99 8.80 -25.47
N ASP A 225 46.27 9.80 -24.95
CA ASP A 225 46.77 11.16 -24.73
C ASP A 225 46.16 11.76 -23.44
N LEU A 226 46.95 11.78 -22.37
CA LEU A 226 46.57 12.35 -21.08
C LEU A 226 46.38 13.89 -21.12
N ALA A 227 46.72 14.55 -22.23
CA ALA A 227 46.49 15.98 -22.44
C ALA A 227 45.13 16.30 -23.09
N ASP A 228 44.48 15.32 -23.74
CA ASP A 228 43.26 15.58 -24.51
C ASP A 228 42.07 16.00 -23.61
N GLN A 229 41.51 17.16 -23.95
CA GLN A 229 40.38 17.75 -23.25
C GLN A 229 39.05 17.09 -23.63
N GLN A 230 38.93 16.50 -24.82
CA GLN A 230 37.70 15.83 -25.26
C GLN A 230 37.53 14.47 -24.58
N SER A 231 38.58 13.64 -24.56
CA SER A 231 38.61 12.37 -23.83
C SER A 231 38.45 12.58 -22.33
N LEU A 232 39.07 13.62 -21.76
CA LEU A 232 38.90 13.99 -20.35
C LEU A 232 37.44 14.40 -20.03
N HIS A 233 36.79 15.18 -20.90
CA HIS A 233 35.36 15.50 -20.77
C HIS A 233 34.48 14.26 -20.89
N ALA A 234 34.79 13.36 -21.85
CA ALA A 234 34.07 12.11 -22.04
C ALA A 234 34.16 11.19 -20.79
N VAL A 235 35.32 11.12 -20.12
CA VAL A 235 35.46 10.41 -18.84
C VAL A 235 34.58 11.03 -17.75
N PHE A 236 34.56 12.36 -17.60
CA PHE A 236 33.68 13.01 -16.62
C PHE A 236 32.20 12.77 -16.90
N MET A 237 31.77 12.78 -18.17
CA MET A 237 30.40 12.44 -18.55
C MET A 237 30.09 10.96 -18.32
N ALA A 238 31.01 10.05 -18.65
CA ALA A 238 30.84 8.62 -18.39
C ALA A 238 30.79 8.28 -16.89
N LEU A 239 31.47 9.04 -16.04
CA LEU A 239 31.38 8.94 -14.58
C LEU A 239 30.07 9.51 -14.03
N TRP A 240 29.73 10.76 -14.37
CA TRP A 240 28.72 11.54 -13.62
C TRP A 240 27.36 11.71 -14.32
N LYS A 241 27.25 11.32 -15.60
CA LYS A 241 25.98 11.25 -16.34
C LYS A 241 25.39 9.83 -16.35
N THR A 242 26.18 8.82 -15.96
CA THR A 242 25.76 7.42 -15.83
C THR A 242 25.00 7.17 -14.53
N THR A 243 23.81 6.57 -14.60
CA THR A 243 23.06 6.17 -13.40
C THR A 243 23.58 4.84 -12.84
N TRP A 244 24.54 4.89 -11.91
CA TRP A 244 25.06 3.70 -11.23
C TRP A 244 24.00 3.06 -10.31
N ARG A 245 23.42 1.94 -10.74
CA ARG A 245 22.33 1.24 -10.01
C ARG A 245 22.88 0.18 -9.07
N THR A 246 22.43 0.19 -7.83
CA THR A 246 22.76 -0.85 -6.84
C THR A 246 22.13 -2.19 -7.23
N THR A 247 22.90 -3.27 -7.09
CA THR A 247 22.43 -4.65 -7.29
C THR A 247 22.52 -5.42 -5.97
N GLN A 248 22.09 -6.69 -5.96
CA GLN A 248 22.24 -7.53 -4.76
C GLN A 248 23.71 -7.81 -4.45
N ASP A 249 24.54 -7.96 -5.48
CA ASP A 249 25.97 -8.25 -5.37
C ASP A 249 26.82 -6.98 -5.20
N VAL A 250 26.46 -5.89 -5.88
CA VAL A 250 27.21 -4.62 -5.87
C VAL A 250 26.43 -3.55 -5.09
N LYS A 251 26.71 -3.48 -3.79
CA LYS A 251 26.13 -2.48 -2.86
C LYS A 251 26.62 -1.05 -3.12
N MET A 252 27.80 -0.88 -3.72
CA MET A 252 28.39 0.42 -4.05
C MET A 252 28.88 0.40 -5.50
N PRO A 253 28.01 0.73 -6.47
CA PRO A 253 28.30 0.61 -7.90
C PRO A 253 28.95 1.86 -8.50
N ASP A 254 28.95 3.00 -7.80
CA ASP A 254 29.46 4.28 -8.30
C ASP A 254 30.98 4.37 -8.06
N PRO A 255 31.82 4.51 -9.11
CA PRO A 255 33.27 4.59 -8.97
C PRO A 255 33.75 5.78 -8.14
N THR A 256 33.02 6.90 -8.16
CA THR A 256 33.31 8.11 -7.38
C THR A 256 33.11 7.87 -5.88
N ILE A 257 32.07 7.12 -5.51
CA ILE A 257 31.80 6.75 -4.11
C ILE A 257 32.77 5.65 -3.65
N CYS A 258 33.11 4.69 -4.53
CA CYS A 258 34.17 3.72 -4.28
C CYS A 258 35.52 4.40 -4.01
N PHE A 259 35.88 5.40 -4.83
CA PHE A 259 37.07 6.21 -4.63
C PHE A 259 37.05 6.96 -3.31
N LEU A 260 35.94 7.60 -2.94
CA LEU A 260 35.78 8.29 -1.66
C LEU A 260 35.99 7.36 -0.45
N ALA A 261 35.51 6.12 -0.53
CA ALA A 261 35.72 5.12 0.52
C ALA A 261 37.22 4.80 0.71
N LEU A 262 37.99 4.65 -0.38
CA LEU A 262 39.44 4.43 -0.30
C LEU A 262 40.20 5.69 0.14
N PHE A 263 39.87 6.86 -0.43
CA PHE A 263 40.54 8.14 -0.18
C PHE A 263 40.37 8.66 1.25
N CYS A 264 39.30 8.25 1.95
CA CYS A 264 39.07 8.59 3.36
C CYS A 264 39.46 7.47 4.34
N MET A 265 40.22 6.46 3.88
CA MET A 265 40.82 5.43 4.71
C MET A 265 42.29 5.76 5.02
N LYS A 266 42.69 5.57 6.28
CA LYS A 266 44.07 5.73 6.74
C LYS A 266 44.88 4.43 6.54
N VAL A 267 46.20 4.55 6.66
CA VAL A 267 47.15 3.44 6.58
C VAL A 267 46.90 2.34 7.62
N ASP A 268 46.28 2.68 8.76
CA ASP A 268 45.88 1.72 9.82
C ASP A 268 44.53 1.00 9.53
N GLY A 269 43.91 1.23 8.37
CA GLY A 269 42.60 0.70 8.00
C GLY A 269 41.41 1.42 8.67
N SER A 270 41.65 2.41 9.53
CA SER A 270 40.58 3.24 10.11
C SER A 270 40.16 4.36 9.16
N PHE A 271 38.90 4.79 9.25
CA PHE A 271 38.38 5.88 8.43
C PHE A 271 38.58 7.25 9.09
N PHE A 272 38.52 8.31 8.28
CA PHE A 272 38.37 9.69 8.73
C PHE A 272 37.07 9.89 9.54
N HIS A 273 37.03 10.87 10.44
CA HIS A 273 35.80 11.26 11.12
C HIS A 273 34.92 12.07 10.14
N PRO A 274 33.57 12.03 10.20
CA PRO A 274 32.72 12.70 9.22
C PRO A 274 33.05 14.18 8.96
N LYS A 275 33.51 14.91 9.98
CA LYS A 275 33.97 16.31 9.88
C LYS A 275 35.14 16.52 8.89
N ASP A 276 36.03 15.54 8.77
CA ASP A 276 37.26 15.61 7.98
C ASP A 276 37.00 15.22 6.50
N ILE A 277 35.84 14.60 6.24
CA ILE A 277 35.40 14.11 4.92
C ILE A 277 34.64 15.20 4.14
N THR A 278 34.05 16.17 4.84
CA THR A 278 33.32 17.30 4.24
C THR A 278 34.14 18.08 3.21
N GLY A 279 35.44 18.31 3.48
CA GLY A 279 36.34 19.02 2.58
C GLY A 279 36.58 18.30 1.24
N PRO A 280 37.00 17.02 1.25
CA PRO A 280 37.07 16.18 0.05
C PRO A 280 35.78 16.13 -0.76
N ILE A 281 34.62 15.95 -0.10
CA ILE A 281 33.31 15.91 -0.78
C ILE A 281 33.00 17.26 -1.45
N ALA A 282 33.17 18.38 -0.75
CA ALA A 282 32.92 19.71 -1.32
C ALA A 282 33.76 20.00 -2.58
N LYS A 283 35.02 19.53 -2.61
CA LYS A 283 35.89 19.65 -3.80
C LYS A 283 35.41 18.81 -4.97
N LEU A 284 34.96 17.57 -4.74
CA LEU A 284 34.39 16.71 -5.78
C LEU A 284 33.07 17.28 -6.31
N CYS A 285 32.16 17.73 -5.44
CA CYS A 285 30.93 18.40 -5.84
C CYS A 285 31.23 19.61 -6.75
N ARG A 286 32.21 20.45 -6.38
CA ARG A 286 32.59 21.61 -7.21
C ARG A 286 33.18 21.22 -8.57
N ALA A 287 33.89 20.09 -8.66
CA ALA A 287 34.37 19.56 -9.94
C ALA A 287 33.22 19.03 -10.82
N ILE A 288 32.25 18.31 -10.23
CA ILE A 288 31.03 17.84 -10.92
C ILE A 288 30.26 19.04 -11.48
N GLN A 289 30.03 20.08 -10.66
CA GLN A 289 29.35 21.32 -11.06
C GLN A 289 30.01 21.99 -12.28
N LEU A 290 31.34 22.12 -12.27
CA LEU A 290 32.09 22.71 -13.38
C LEU A 290 32.02 21.86 -14.66
N ALA A 291 32.07 20.52 -14.56
CA ALA A 291 31.95 19.66 -15.73
C ALA A 291 30.54 19.66 -16.33
N MET A 292 29.50 19.71 -15.51
CA MET A 292 28.10 19.85 -15.95
C MET A 292 27.84 21.22 -16.58
N LEU A 293 28.53 22.28 -16.14
CA LEU A 293 28.48 23.60 -16.79
C LEU A 293 29.03 23.54 -18.22
N THR A 294 30.16 22.86 -18.44
CA THR A 294 30.74 22.66 -19.79
C THR A 294 29.79 21.90 -20.72
N GLU A 295 29.18 20.82 -20.24
CA GLU A 295 28.20 20.04 -21.01
C GLU A 295 26.94 20.87 -21.32
N LEU A 296 26.45 21.69 -20.38
CA LEU A 296 25.30 22.55 -20.64
C LEU A 296 25.57 23.59 -21.73
N HIS A 297 26.77 24.17 -21.81
CA HIS A 297 27.14 25.05 -22.93
C HIS A 297 27.24 24.30 -24.26
N SER A 298 27.71 23.05 -24.26
CA SER A 298 27.70 22.18 -25.44
C SER A 298 26.26 21.93 -25.93
N LEU A 299 25.37 21.51 -25.02
CA LEU A 299 23.97 21.21 -25.32
C LEU A 299 23.14 22.45 -25.69
N VAL A 300 23.42 23.63 -25.11
CA VAL A 300 22.72 24.88 -25.46
C VAL A 300 23.09 25.34 -26.87
N ASN A 301 24.36 25.21 -27.28
CA ASN A 301 24.75 25.49 -28.68
C ASN A 301 24.09 24.52 -29.67
N PHE A 302 23.79 23.28 -29.26
CA PHE A 302 23.00 22.35 -30.07
C PHE A 302 21.50 22.73 -30.09
N ALA A 303 20.93 23.05 -28.92
CA ALA A 303 19.50 23.35 -28.75
C ALA A 303 19.06 24.71 -29.34
N TYR A 304 19.94 25.71 -29.43
CA TYR A 304 19.62 26.98 -30.11
C TYR A 304 19.27 26.79 -31.60
N ASN A 305 19.70 25.69 -32.21
CA ASN A 305 19.33 25.31 -33.57
C ASN A 305 17.98 24.56 -33.66
N SER A 306 17.24 24.39 -32.56
CA SER A 306 15.97 23.65 -32.50
C SER A 306 15.00 24.15 -31.39
N MET A 307 14.19 25.16 -31.72
CA MET A 307 13.21 25.77 -30.78
C MET A 307 12.00 24.87 -30.44
N SER A 308 11.46 25.03 -29.22
CA SER A 308 10.25 24.36 -28.72
C SER A 308 9.11 25.33 -28.39
N LEU A 309 7.86 24.87 -28.48
CA LEU A 309 6.63 25.68 -28.30
C LEU A 309 6.21 25.90 -26.83
N PRO A 310 5.51 27.02 -26.50
CA PRO A 310 5.01 27.31 -25.15
C PRO A 310 3.79 26.45 -24.75
N GLN A 311 3.61 26.23 -23.44
CA GLN A 311 2.58 25.33 -22.88
C GLN A 311 1.18 25.95 -22.73
N ILE A 312 1.09 27.28 -22.59
CA ILE A 312 -0.16 28.04 -22.45
C ILE A 312 -0.29 29.01 -23.62
N TRP A 313 -1.50 29.12 -24.17
CA TRP A 313 -1.83 30.05 -25.26
C TRP A 313 -3.17 30.75 -25.02
N TRP A 314 -3.17 32.08 -25.04
CA TRP A 314 -4.40 32.88 -24.92
C TRP A 314 -5.12 32.97 -26.27
N THR A 315 -6.36 32.50 -26.31
CA THR A 315 -7.25 32.62 -27.48
C THR A 315 -8.13 33.87 -27.40
N ASP A 316 -8.44 34.32 -26.19
CA ASP A 316 -9.05 35.61 -25.88
C ASP A 316 -8.00 36.52 -25.22
N ARG A 317 -7.87 37.76 -25.72
CA ARG A 317 -6.94 38.79 -25.23
C ARG A 317 -7.64 40.06 -24.75
N ASP A 318 -8.96 40.14 -24.90
CA ASP A 318 -9.77 41.30 -24.56
C ASP A 318 -10.40 41.12 -23.17
N SER A 319 -11.00 39.95 -22.93
CA SER A 319 -11.61 39.60 -21.64
C SER A 319 -10.82 38.56 -20.83
N TRP A 320 -9.79 37.95 -21.45
CA TRP A 320 -8.92 36.92 -20.86
C TRP A 320 -9.67 35.71 -20.27
N GLN A 321 -10.87 35.39 -20.77
CA GLN A 321 -11.71 34.31 -20.24
C GLN A 321 -11.38 32.92 -20.79
N THR A 322 -10.61 32.81 -21.88
CA THR A 322 -10.32 31.51 -22.55
C THR A 322 -8.85 31.35 -22.91
N LEU A 323 -8.31 30.16 -22.61
CA LEU A 323 -6.94 29.75 -22.96
C LEU A 323 -6.88 28.28 -23.41
N LEU A 324 -5.77 27.93 -24.08
CA LEU A 324 -5.35 26.55 -24.33
C LEU A 324 -4.21 26.17 -23.36
N TYR A 325 -4.26 24.96 -22.81
CA TYR A 325 -3.19 24.32 -22.06
C TYR A 325 -2.78 23.03 -22.79
N HIS A 326 -1.55 22.96 -23.30
CA HIS A 326 -1.10 21.91 -24.25
C HIS A 326 -2.11 21.63 -25.39
N GLY A 327 -2.75 22.69 -25.92
CA GLY A 327 -3.75 22.60 -26.98
C GLY A 327 -5.17 22.20 -26.53
N GLN A 328 -5.38 21.86 -25.26
CA GLN A 328 -6.72 21.63 -24.69
C GLN A 328 -7.33 22.93 -24.19
N GLN A 329 -8.56 23.26 -24.59
CA GLN A 329 -9.23 24.50 -24.20
C GLN A 329 -9.78 24.44 -22.77
N ILE A 330 -9.77 25.57 -22.08
CA ILE A 330 -10.51 25.79 -20.83
C ILE A 330 -10.99 27.25 -20.74
N THR A 331 -12.16 27.46 -20.13
CA THR A 331 -12.80 28.78 -19.96
C THR A 331 -13.04 29.09 -18.48
N LEU A 332 -13.13 30.38 -18.13
CA LEU A 332 -13.48 30.80 -16.77
C LEU A 332 -14.90 30.31 -16.38
N ALA A 333 -15.83 30.23 -17.34
CA ALA A 333 -17.17 29.66 -17.11
C ALA A 333 -17.13 28.17 -16.70
N HIS A 334 -16.19 27.38 -17.24
CA HIS A 334 -16.01 25.99 -16.78
C HIS A 334 -15.55 25.94 -15.31
N VAL A 335 -14.67 26.86 -14.89
CA VAL A 335 -14.20 26.97 -13.49
C VAL A 335 -15.36 27.32 -12.57
N GLN A 336 -16.11 28.37 -12.90
CA GLN A 336 -17.28 28.81 -12.13
C GLN A 336 -18.33 27.68 -11.99
N LYS A 337 -18.59 26.90 -13.04
CA LYS A 337 -19.52 25.77 -12.94
C LYS A 337 -18.95 24.58 -12.15
N VAL A 338 -17.64 24.34 -12.18
CA VAL A 338 -17.00 23.36 -11.28
C VAL A 338 -17.20 23.76 -9.82
N PHE A 339 -17.00 25.04 -9.48
CA PHE A 339 -17.14 25.54 -8.11
C PHE A 339 -18.58 25.40 -7.61
N GLN A 340 -19.57 25.82 -8.40
CA GLN A 340 -20.99 25.62 -8.08
C GLN A 340 -21.33 24.14 -7.84
N THR A 341 -20.80 23.25 -8.69
CA THR A 341 -21.04 21.79 -8.59
C THR A 341 -20.33 21.15 -7.39
N LEU A 342 -19.30 21.79 -6.83
CA LEU A 342 -18.69 21.39 -5.56
C LEU A 342 -19.54 21.84 -4.37
N GLU A 343 -20.00 23.10 -4.33
CA GLU A 343 -20.88 23.59 -3.26
C GLU A 343 -22.17 22.78 -3.15
N GLU A 344 -22.81 22.49 -4.29
CA GLU A 344 -24.02 21.64 -4.38
C GLU A 344 -23.80 20.26 -3.72
N LYS A 345 -22.61 19.65 -3.86
CA LYS A 345 -22.28 18.34 -3.27
C LYS A 345 -21.81 18.42 -1.82
N ILE A 346 -20.99 19.40 -1.49
CA ILE A 346 -20.46 19.65 -0.14
C ILE A 346 -21.63 19.88 0.81
N VAL A 347 -22.57 20.74 0.42
CA VAL A 347 -23.74 21.03 1.26
C VAL A 347 -24.69 19.84 1.36
N LEU A 348 -24.90 19.07 0.29
CA LEU A 348 -25.71 17.85 0.34
C LEU A 348 -25.11 16.79 1.30
N LEU A 349 -23.80 16.54 1.22
CA LEU A 349 -23.12 15.60 2.10
C LEU A 349 -23.07 16.10 3.56
N TRP A 350 -23.01 17.41 3.78
CA TRP A 350 -23.11 18.00 5.11
C TRP A 350 -24.53 17.85 5.71
N GLU A 351 -25.55 18.32 4.99
CA GLU A 351 -26.96 18.30 5.43
C GLU A 351 -27.53 16.87 5.57
N GLU A 352 -27.34 16.00 4.56
CA GLU A 352 -27.92 14.65 4.55
C GLU A 352 -26.96 13.56 5.07
N GLY A 353 -25.65 13.68 4.82
CA GLY A 353 -24.67 12.64 5.13
C GLY A 353 -24.06 12.72 6.53
N VAL A 354 -23.75 13.93 7.00
CA VAL A 354 -23.08 14.16 8.29
C VAL A 354 -24.07 14.59 9.38
N LEU A 355 -24.93 15.58 9.10
CA LEU A 355 -25.98 16.02 10.03
C LEU A 355 -27.20 15.09 10.03
N LEU A 356 -27.33 14.17 9.06
CA LEU A 356 -28.44 13.22 8.93
C LEU A 356 -29.83 13.91 8.97
N GLY A 357 -29.93 15.11 8.38
CA GLY A 357 -31.14 15.94 8.37
C GLY A 357 -31.43 16.73 9.66
N LYS A 358 -30.57 16.65 10.69
CA LYS A 358 -30.67 17.46 11.92
C LYS A 358 -30.28 18.90 11.62
N LYS A 359 -31.01 19.87 12.19
CA LYS A 359 -30.73 21.31 12.02
C LYS A 359 -29.84 21.83 13.15
N ILE A 360 -28.57 21.47 13.10
CA ILE A 360 -27.54 21.90 14.07
C ILE A 360 -26.58 22.86 13.37
N HIS A 361 -26.39 24.04 13.96
CA HIS A 361 -25.42 25.05 13.52
C HIS A 361 -25.02 25.89 14.73
N VAL A 362 -23.72 26.09 14.93
CA VAL A 362 -23.18 26.97 15.96
C VAL A 362 -23.02 28.35 15.35
N SER A 363 -23.88 29.29 15.73
CA SER A 363 -23.74 30.69 15.32
C SER A 363 -22.56 31.34 16.05
N TYR A 364 -21.68 32.02 15.30
CA TYR A 364 -20.53 32.76 15.82
C TYR A 364 -20.47 34.16 15.20
N GLY A 365 -19.79 35.08 15.90
CA GLY A 365 -19.60 36.46 15.45
C GLY A 365 -18.27 36.63 14.73
N GLU A 366 -17.40 37.49 15.28
CA GLU A 366 -16.01 37.57 14.84
C GLU A 366 -15.20 36.41 15.44
N LEU A 367 -14.26 35.86 14.66
CA LEU A 367 -13.52 34.66 15.03
C LEU A 367 -12.29 35.02 15.87
N ALA A 368 -12.32 34.73 17.16
CA ALA A 368 -11.15 34.92 18.02
C ALA A 368 -10.09 33.82 17.73
N ASP A 369 -8.82 34.20 17.59
CA ASP A 369 -7.71 33.24 17.61
C ASP A 369 -6.45 33.86 18.23
N ASN A 370 -5.92 33.23 19.27
CA ASN A 370 -4.62 33.58 19.82
C ASN A 370 -3.49 32.96 18.98
N LEU A 371 -2.96 33.74 18.03
CA LEU A 371 -1.84 33.34 17.16
C LEU A 371 -0.53 33.07 17.92
N LEU A 372 -0.33 33.72 19.08
CA LEU A 372 0.86 33.53 19.92
C LEU A 372 0.85 32.22 20.71
N LYS A 373 -0.31 31.55 20.81
CA LYS A 373 -0.50 30.35 21.62
C LYS A 373 -0.01 29.10 20.88
N SER A 374 1.15 28.62 21.32
CA SER A 374 1.88 27.47 20.77
C SER A 374 1.70 26.16 21.55
N ASP A 375 0.81 26.15 22.56
CA ASP A 375 0.51 24.97 23.37
C ASP A 375 0.14 23.75 22.52
N THR A 376 0.65 22.57 22.88
CA THR A 376 0.29 21.31 22.20
C THR A 376 -1.19 21.00 22.44
N GLY A 377 -1.93 20.75 21.35
CA GLY A 377 -3.36 20.49 21.34
C GLY A 377 -4.22 21.72 21.02
N TYR A 378 -3.72 22.95 21.18
CA TYR A 378 -4.52 24.17 21.00
C TYR A 378 -5.00 24.38 19.55
N CYS A 379 -6.28 24.76 19.43
CA CYS A 379 -6.91 25.35 18.27
C CYS A 379 -7.80 26.53 18.73
N PHE A 380 -8.10 27.46 17.81
CA PHE A 380 -9.06 28.54 18.06
C PHE A 380 -10.45 28.04 18.49
N LEU A 381 -10.82 26.80 18.11
CA LEU A 381 -12.06 26.14 18.52
C LEU A 381 -12.14 25.85 20.03
N ASP A 382 -11.01 25.84 20.74
CA ASP A 382 -10.94 25.66 22.20
C ASP A 382 -10.75 26.98 22.97
N ASP A 383 -10.63 28.11 22.25
CA ASP A 383 -10.46 29.43 22.86
C ASP A 383 -11.77 29.89 23.50
N ASP A 384 -11.72 30.29 24.78
CA ASP A 384 -12.90 30.60 25.58
C ASP A 384 -13.63 31.90 25.15
N ASN A 385 -13.07 32.65 24.20
CA ASN A 385 -13.76 33.77 23.54
C ASN A 385 -14.69 33.30 22.40
N ASN A 386 -14.60 32.04 21.97
CA ASN A 386 -15.44 31.46 20.91
C ASN A 386 -16.51 30.50 21.49
N PRO A 387 -17.69 30.37 20.85
CA PRO A 387 -18.77 29.51 21.36
C PRO A 387 -18.53 28.00 21.14
N PHE A 388 -17.64 27.61 20.22
CA PHE A 388 -17.55 26.24 19.70
C PHE A 388 -17.38 25.15 20.77
N LYS A 389 -16.57 25.45 21.79
CA LYS A 389 -16.18 24.55 22.89
C LYS A 389 -17.37 23.95 23.66
N SER A 390 -18.45 24.71 23.88
CA SER A 390 -19.66 24.21 24.57
C SER A 390 -20.57 23.34 23.68
N HIS A 391 -20.48 23.52 22.37
CA HIS A 391 -21.28 22.80 21.37
C HIS A 391 -20.62 21.51 20.86
N MET A 392 -19.39 21.22 21.31
CA MET A 392 -18.53 20.12 20.85
C MET A 392 -19.20 18.71 20.87
N PHE A 393 -20.25 18.52 21.66
CA PHE A 393 -20.96 17.25 21.80
C PHE A 393 -22.39 17.25 21.21
N ASP A 394 -22.90 18.38 20.68
CA ASP A 394 -24.31 18.51 20.27
C ASP A 394 -24.74 17.52 19.18
N LEU A 395 -23.92 17.33 18.14
CA LEU A 395 -24.23 16.35 17.10
C LEU A 395 -24.23 14.92 17.68
N GLY A 396 -23.30 14.61 18.59
CA GLY A 396 -23.29 13.33 19.30
C GLY A 396 -24.57 13.13 20.12
N ARG A 397 -25.01 14.14 20.88
CA ARG A 397 -26.29 14.11 21.62
C ARG A 397 -27.49 13.85 20.71
N GLU A 398 -27.50 14.42 19.51
CA GLU A 398 -28.61 14.30 18.56
C GLU A 398 -28.63 13.02 17.70
N ILE A 399 -27.49 12.42 17.34
CA ILE A 399 -27.44 11.25 16.43
C ILE A 399 -26.82 9.98 17.00
N LEU A 400 -26.06 10.02 18.09
CA LEU A 400 -25.34 8.84 18.59
C LEU A 400 -26.32 7.73 18.99
N GLU A 401 -27.26 8.04 19.87
CA GLU A 401 -28.20 7.04 20.39
C GLU A 401 -29.33 6.72 19.41
N ASP A 402 -29.85 7.70 18.66
CA ASP A 402 -30.94 7.54 17.69
C ASP A 402 -30.52 6.88 16.37
N LYS A 403 -29.33 7.18 15.84
CA LYS A 403 -28.90 6.77 14.49
C LYS A 403 -27.64 5.90 14.44
N LEU A 404 -26.87 5.82 15.53
CA LEU A 404 -25.60 5.08 15.58
C LEU A 404 -25.57 3.98 16.66
N THR A 405 -26.72 3.61 17.25
CA THR A 405 -26.85 2.46 18.16
C THR A 405 -27.96 1.48 17.76
N CYS A 406 -27.96 0.30 18.36
CA CYS A 406 -28.89 -0.78 18.08
C CYS A 406 -29.12 -1.70 19.30
N ILE A 407 -30.39 -1.99 19.64
CA ILE A 407 -30.79 -2.86 20.78
C ILE A 407 -30.43 -4.33 20.52
N VAL A 408 -29.54 -4.94 21.29
CA VAL A 408 -29.02 -6.31 21.06
C VAL A 408 -30.14 -7.35 21.08
N ALA A 409 -30.21 -8.16 20.01
CA ALA A 409 -31.30 -9.09 19.78
C ALA A 409 -31.43 -10.14 20.90
N GLY A 410 -32.58 -10.17 21.59
CA GLY A 410 -32.83 -11.04 22.75
C GLY A 410 -32.58 -10.39 24.12
N THR A 411 -32.25 -9.11 24.15
CA THR A 411 -32.00 -8.33 25.38
C THR A 411 -32.60 -6.92 25.26
N ASN A 412 -32.58 -6.15 26.35
CA ASN A 412 -32.91 -4.72 26.36
C ASN A 412 -31.66 -3.83 26.31
N THR A 413 -30.45 -4.36 26.04
CA THR A 413 -29.21 -3.58 26.05
C THR A 413 -28.91 -2.96 24.69
N THR A 414 -28.59 -1.68 24.66
CA THR A 414 -28.20 -0.94 23.46
C THR A 414 -26.68 -1.00 23.25
N GLU A 415 -26.23 -1.28 22.02
CA GLU A 415 -24.82 -1.26 21.61
C GLU A 415 -24.62 -0.36 20.38
N LEU A 416 -23.41 0.17 20.17
CA LEU A 416 -23.09 0.97 18.98
C LEU A 416 -23.24 0.12 17.69
N ASP A 417 -23.98 0.63 16.71
CA ASP A 417 -24.05 0.01 15.38
C ASP A 417 -22.78 0.38 14.61
N ILE A 418 -21.76 -0.47 14.74
CA ILE A 418 -20.46 -0.32 14.09
C ILE A 418 -20.57 -0.24 12.56
N VAL A 419 -21.65 -0.73 11.92
CA VAL A 419 -21.89 -0.52 10.47
C VAL A 419 -22.37 0.91 10.22
N ALA A 420 -23.33 1.42 10.99
CA ALA A 420 -23.79 2.80 10.92
C ALA A 420 -22.65 3.80 11.20
N CYS A 421 -21.86 3.57 12.26
CA CYS A 421 -20.69 4.37 12.60
C CYS A 421 -19.67 4.43 11.46
N ARG A 422 -19.37 3.29 10.80
CA ARG A 422 -18.48 3.26 9.63
C ARG A 422 -19.07 4.02 8.44
N LYS A 423 -20.38 3.86 8.16
CA LYS A 423 -21.03 4.55 7.03
C LYS A 423 -20.98 6.07 7.22
N TRP A 424 -21.27 6.54 8.43
CA TRP A 424 -21.17 7.96 8.78
C TRP A 424 -19.73 8.49 8.66
N LEU A 425 -18.74 7.75 9.19
CA LEU A 425 -17.31 8.08 9.01
C LEU A 425 -16.87 8.09 7.53
N TYR A 426 -17.50 7.30 6.65
CA TYR A 426 -17.25 7.34 5.20
C TYR A 426 -17.86 8.58 4.53
N SER A 427 -19.13 8.92 4.81
CA SER A 427 -19.75 10.15 4.30
C SER A 427 -19.00 11.41 4.77
N LEU A 428 -18.47 11.37 5.99
CA LEU A 428 -17.64 12.42 6.56
C LEU A 428 -16.28 12.57 5.84
N ALA A 429 -15.63 11.45 5.51
CA ALA A 429 -14.39 11.45 4.71
C ALA A 429 -14.63 11.89 3.25
N GLU A 430 -15.77 11.53 2.66
CA GLU A 430 -16.15 12.00 1.32
C GLU A 430 -16.35 13.53 1.32
N LEU A 431 -17.04 14.07 2.33
CA LEU A 431 -17.19 15.52 2.53
C LEU A 431 -15.82 16.22 2.67
N GLU A 432 -14.93 15.72 3.54
CA GLU A 432 -13.57 16.25 3.69
C GLU A 432 -12.78 16.22 2.38
N SER A 433 -12.96 15.17 1.55
CA SER A 433 -12.30 15.07 0.25
C SER A 433 -12.74 16.16 -0.74
N LEU A 434 -14.01 16.58 -0.66
CA LEU A 434 -14.55 17.66 -1.49
C LEU A 434 -14.22 19.04 -0.94
N LEU A 435 -14.28 19.25 0.38
CA LEU A 435 -13.84 20.48 1.04
C LEU A 435 -12.35 20.73 0.76
N MET A 436 -11.50 19.72 0.91
CA MET A 436 -10.07 19.80 0.59
C MET A 436 -9.83 20.26 -0.85
N LEU A 437 -10.57 19.71 -1.83
CA LEU A 437 -10.47 20.15 -3.22
C LEU A 437 -11.01 21.58 -3.42
N SER A 438 -12.17 21.90 -2.85
CA SER A 438 -12.83 23.20 -3.00
C SER A 438 -11.96 24.33 -2.43
N VAL A 439 -11.41 24.15 -1.23
CA VAL A 439 -10.44 25.05 -0.59
C VAL A 439 -9.21 25.31 -1.47
N ASP A 440 -8.66 24.31 -2.17
CA ASP A 440 -7.49 24.52 -3.05
C ASP A 440 -7.82 25.19 -4.39
N LEU A 441 -9.06 25.03 -4.86
CA LEU A 441 -9.57 25.70 -6.06
C LEU A 441 -9.97 27.16 -5.80
N LYS A 442 -10.61 27.42 -4.64
CA LYS A 442 -11.15 28.73 -4.23
C LYS A 442 -10.16 29.60 -3.44
N GLY A 443 -9.20 29.01 -2.72
CA GLY A 443 -8.24 29.70 -1.82
C GLY A 443 -7.16 30.56 -2.49
N GLY A 444 -7.33 30.97 -3.74
CA GLY A 444 -6.48 31.97 -4.38
C GLY A 444 -5.09 31.53 -4.85
N ALA A 445 -4.54 30.39 -4.43
CA ALA A 445 -3.41 29.73 -5.09
C ALA A 445 -3.42 28.22 -4.79
N PRO A 446 -3.18 27.34 -5.77
CA PRO A 446 -3.17 25.90 -5.53
C PRO A 446 -1.86 25.39 -4.92
N ALA A 447 -1.99 24.44 -3.99
CA ALA A 447 -0.93 23.92 -3.13
C ALA A 447 0.13 23.09 -3.88
N ARG A 448 1.12 22.55 -3.14
CA ARG A 448 1.70 21.26 -3.51
C ARG A 448 0.80 20.15 -2.98
N GLY A 449 0.57 19.09 -3.76
CA GLY A 449 -0.38 18.03 -3.38
C GLY A 449 -0.03 17.24 -2.11
N THR A 450 1.19 17.39 -1.57
CA THR A 450 1.65 16.82 -0.29
C THR A 450 1.47 17.77 0.91
N GLU A 451 1.35 19.07 0.64
CA GLU A 451 1.15 20.11 1.66
C GLU A 451 -0.31 20.08 2.14
N LEU A 452 -1.26 20.07 1.19
CA LEU A 452 -2.70 20.08 1.47
C LEU A 452 -3.15 18.85 2.28
N THR A 453 -2.55 17.69 2.05
CA THR A 453 -2.88 16.44 2.76
C THR A 453 -2.19 16.29 4.12
N SER A 454 -1.30 17.21 4.49
CA SER A 454 -0.56 17.22 5.76
C SER A 454 -0.84 18.46 6.62
N MET A 455 -2.02 19.08 6.40
CA MET A 455 -2.48 20.25 7.15
C MET A 455 -3.08 19.88 8.51
N LEU A 456 -2.75 20.69 9.51
CA LEU A 456 -3.16 20.50 10.91
C LEU A 456 -4.23 21.53 11.33
N ILE A 457 -5.28 21.07 12.03
CA ILE A 457 -6.29 21.93 12.68
C ILE A 457 -5.85 22.33 14.10
N ARG A 458 -5.08 21.47 14.78
CA ARG A 458 -4.53 21.67 16.13
C ARG A 458 -3.01 21.76 16.12
N ASN A 459 -2.46 22.54 17.04
CA ASN A 459 -1.02 22.52 17.33
C ASN A 459 -0.60 21.11 17.80
N THR A 460 0.56 20.65 17.34
CA THR A 460 1.22 19.41 17.79
C THR A 460 2.54 19.75 18.48
N SER A 461 3.14 18.79 19.17
CA SER A 461 4.46 18.94 19.80
C SER A 461 5.63 19.16 18.81
N PHE A 462 5.38 19.11 17.50
CA PHE A 462 6.39 19.27 16.44
C PHE A 462 6.05 20.34 15.39
N ARG A 463 4.77 20.72 15.23
CA ARG A 463 4.28 21.71 14.25
C ARG A 463 3.08 22.47 14.80
N MET A 464 3.03 23.78 14.56
CA MET A 464 1.84 24.61 14.73
C MET A 464 0.73 24.16 13.76
N ARG A 465 -0.53 24.50 14.08
CA ARG A 465 -1.67 24.36 13.16
C ARG A 465 -1.47 25.16 11.88
N ASN A 466 -2.10 24.72 10.78
CA ASN A 466 -2.16 25.47 9.51
C ASN A 466 -3.37 26.39 9.43
N THR A 467 -4.45 26.13 10.17
CA THR A 467 -5.68 26.92 10.18
C THR A 467 -5.67 27.99 11.26
N MET A 468 -5.93 29.25 10.91
CA MET A 468 -5.89 30.39 11.83
C MET A 468 -7.03 31.38 11.58
N GLY A 469 -7.50 32.04 12.63
CA GLY A 469 -8.36 33.21 12.50
C GLY A 469 -7.51 34.46 12.25
N LEU A 470 -7.67 35.09 11.08
CA LEU A 470 -6.97 36.33 10.73
C LEU A 470 -8.01 37.45 10.53
N GLY A 471 -8.19 38.27 11.57
CA GLY A 471 -9.30 39.21 11.65
C GLY A 471 -10.64 38.47 11.52
N LYS A 472 -11.41 38.77 10.48
CA LYS A 472 -12.68 38.07 10.21
C LYS A 472 -12.52 36.79 9.38
N HIS A 473 -11.35 36.53 8.81
CA HIS A 473 -11.13 35.48 7.82
C HIS A 473 -10.54 34.22 8.45
N LEU A 474 -11.29 33.11 8.40
CA LEU A 474 -10.67 31.80 8.55
C LEU A 474 -9.69 31.61 7.39
N SER A 475 -8.43 31.35 7.73
CA SER A 475 -7.32 31.36 6.78
C SER A 475 -6.45 30.12 6.95
N ILE A 476 -5.92 29.62 5.84
CA ILE A 476 -4.92 28.55 5.84
C ILE A 476 -3.55 29.17 5.58
N VAL A 477 -2.65 28.98 6.54
CA VAL A 477 -1.24 29.38 6.46
C VAL A 477 -0.44 28.24 5.83
N ARG A 478 0.16 28.53 4.67
CA ARG A 478 0.96 27.62 3.84
C ARG A 478 2.45 27.92 3.99
N GLN A 479 3.30 26.89 3.88
CA GLN A 479 4.75 26.99 4.09
C GLN A 479 5.47 26.95 2.74
N TYR A 480 6.03 28.08 2.28
CA TYR A 480 6.72 28.11 1.00
C TYR A 480 8.17 27.60 1.09
N ASP A 481 8.34 26.28 1.14
CA ASP A 481 9.63 25.53 1.17
C ASP A 481 10.73 26.06 0.24
N LYS A 482 10.36 26.68 -0.89
CA LYS A 482 11.28 27.00 -1.99
C LYS A 482 12.23 28.18 -1.71
N THR A 483 12.27 28.68 -0.48
CA THR A 483 13.24 29.68 0.00
C THR A 483 13.92 29.33 1.33
N THR A 484 13.46 28.31 2.05
CA THR A 484 13.92 27.98 3.43
C THR A 484 15.43 27.74 3.50
N ASN A 485 16.02 27.15 2.45
CA ASN A 485 17.47 26.93 2.31
C ASN A 485 18.32 28.20 2.12
N LEU A 486 17.73 29.40 2.00
CA LEU A 486 18.45 30.67 1.92
C LEU A 486 17.99 31.78 2.87
N SER A 487 16.71 31.81 3.25
CA SER A 487 16.22 32.77 4.26
C SER A 487 16.34 32.27 5.70
N GLN A 488 16.56 30.96 5.92
CA GLN A 488 16.39 30.23 7.19
C GLN A 488 14.99 30.32 7.85
N ASN A 489 14.21 31.35 7.53
CA ASN A 489 12.82 31.50 7.89
C ASN A 489 11.92 31.01 6.74
N ASP A 490 10.90 30.22 7.08
CA ASP A 490 9.80 29.90 6.17
C ASP A 490 8.95 31.14 5.89
N LYS A 491 8.55 31.34 4.64
CA LYS A 491 7.52 32.31 4.31
C LYS A 491 6.14 31.67 4.53
N LEU A 492 5.50 32.09 5.61
CA LEU A 492 4.10 31.83 5.90
C LEU A 492 3.24 32.65 4.92
N ILE A 493 2.39 31.99 4.13
CA ILE A 493 1.47 32.64 3.19
C ILE A 493 0.03 32.32 3.63
N PRO A 494 -0.74 33.31 4.12
CA PRO A 494 -2.12 33.09 4.49
C PRO A 494 -3.02 33.11 3.24
N HIS A 495 -3.97 32.19 3.20
CA HIS A 495 -5.00 32.08 2.17
C HIS A 495 -6.37 32.17 2.82
N ALA A 496 -7.14 33.21 2.52
CA ALA A 496 -8.51 33.35 3.00
C ALA A 496 -9.40 32.27 2.38
N ILE A 497 -10.10 31.49 3.20
CA ILE A 497 -11.16 30.58 2.74
C ILE A 497 -12.42 31.42 2.42
N ASP A 498 -13.21 31.03 1.42
CA ASP A 498 -14.52 31.62 1.13
C ASP A 498 -15.55 31.32 2.23
N SER A 499 -16.63 32.09 2.31
CA SER A 499 -17.53 32.00 3.48
C SER A 499 -18.29 30.66 3.57
N LEU A 500 -18.53 29.96 2.46
CA LEU A 500 -19.22 28.65 2.49
C LEU A 500 -18.31 27.55 3.03
N ASP A 501 -17.12 27.39 2.44
CA ASP A 501 -16.17 26.36 2.87
C ASP A 501 -15.68 26.67 4.31
N ALA A 502 -15.56 27.95 4.69
CA ALA A 502 -15.11 28.37 6.02
C ALA A 502 -16.10 28.00 7.14
N ASP A 503 -17.39 28.31 6.99
CA ASP A 503 -18.40 27.94 7.98
C ASP A 503 -18.50 26.41 8.08
N ILE A 504 -18.59 25.69 6.96
CA ILE A 504 -18.67 24.21 7.00
C ILE A 504 -17.44 23.60 7.69
N LEU A 505 -16.23 24.12 7.47
CA LEU A 505 -15.04 23.67 8.21
C LEU A 505 -15.14 23.91 9.72
N ILE A 506 -15.62 25.09 10.14
CA ILE A 506 -15.82 25.43 11.55
C ILE A 506 -16.87 24.50 12.18
N GLN A 507 -18.03 24.30 11.53
CA GLN A 507 -19.06 23.38 12.01
C GLN A 507 -18.56 21.93 12.02
N LEU A 508 -17.79 21.50 11.02
CA LEU A 508 -17.24 20.14 10.91
C LEU A 508 -16.21 19.83 12.00
N HIS A 509 -15.32 20.78 12.32
CA HIS A 509 -14.35 20.59 13.40
C HIS A 509 -14.95 20.80 14.79
N THR A 510 -16.01 21.59 14.92
CA THR A 510 -16.76 21.75 16.17
C THR A 510 -17.65 20.54 16.48
N LEU A 511 -18.52 20.15 15.54
CA LEU A 511 -19.61 19.20 15.78
C LEU A 511 -19.26 17.76 15.37
N ALA A 512 -18.54 17.59 14.25
CA ALA A 512 -18.34 16.26 13.66
C ALA A 512 -17.01 15.60 14.05
N ARG A 513 -15.89 16.35 14.19
CA ARG A 513 -14.62 15.75 14.65
C ARG A 513 -14.68 15.05 16.01
N PRO A 514 -15.31 15.61 17.07
CA PRO A 514 -15.33 14.97 18.39
C PRO A 514 -16.05 13.63 18.37
N LEU A 515 -17.22 13.59 17.72
CA LEU A 515 -17.96 12.36 17.45
C LEU A 515 -17.12 11.39 16.59
N ALA A 516 -16.47 11.87 15.52
CA ALA A 516 -15.62 11.03 14.68
C ALA A 516 -14.42 10.44 15.42
N GLN A 517 -13.80 11.18 16.34
CA GLN A 517 -12.70 10.71 17.17
C GLN A 517 -13.15 9.65 18.18
N PHE A 518 -14.28 9.86 18.85
CA PHE A 518 -14.90 8.86 19.73
C PHE A 518 -15.25 7.59 18.94
N LEU A 519 -15.96 7.71 17.81
CA LEU A 519 -16.31 6.59 16.95
C LEU A 519 -15.07 5.88 16.40
N ALA A 520 -14.02 6.60 16.00
CA ALA A 520 -12.76 6.01 15.56
C ALA A 520 -12.10 5.14 16.65
N SER A 521 -12.18 5.52 17.92
CA SER A 521 -11.67 4.70 19.04
C SER A 521 -12.40 3.36 19.19
N LYS A 522 -13.70 3.33 18.86
CA LYS A 522 -14.56 2.13 18.92
C LYS A 522 -14.48 1.29 17.64
N VAL A 523 -14.33 1.93 16.47
CA VAL A 523 -14.25 1.31 15.14
C VAL A 523 -12.85 0.75 14.82
N PHE A 524 -11.79 1.37 15.36
CA PHE A 524 -10.40 0.97 15.17
C PHE A 524 -9.71 0.64 16.52
N PRO A 525 -10.17 -0.39 17.27
CA PRO A 525 -9.61 -0.74 18.56
C PRO A 525 -8.12 -1.07 18.47
N GLY A 526 -7.35 -0.60 19.45
CA GLY A 526 -5.90 -0.81 19.52
C GLY A 526 -5.05 0.09 18.61
N LYS A 527 -5.65 1.11 17.97
CA LYS A 527 -4.96 2.03 17.04
C LYS A 527 -5.02 3.50 17.49
N PRO A 528 -4.29 3.88 18.55
CA PRO A 528 -4.30 5.26 19.06
C PRO A 528 -3.81 6.29 18.04
N GLU A 529 -2.97 5.88 17.07
CA GLU A 529 -2.50 6.74 15.98
C GLU A 529 -3.64 7.24 15.08
N ILE A 530 -4.65 6.40 14.83
CA ILE A 530 -5.82 6.79 14.02
C ILE A 530 -6.68 7.80 14.78
N VAL A 531 -6.91 7.56 16.08
CA VAL A 531 -7.69 8.45 16.95
C VAL A 531 -7.02 9.82 17.07
N ASN A 532 -5.69 9.85 17.22
CA ASN A 532 -4.90 11.07 17.26
C ASN A 532 -4.98 11.85 15.93
N ASN A 533 -4.96 11.17 14.79
CA ASN A 533 -5.10 11.85 13.49
C ASN A 533 -6.49 12.47 13.31
N TYR A 534 -7.57 11.84 13.78
CA TYR A 534 -8.92 12.44 13.77
C TYR A 534 -9.06 13.71 14.63
N SER A 535 -8.20 13.89 15.64
CA SER A 535 -8.10 15.14 16.43
C SER A 535 -7.33 16.23 15.68
N ASN A 536 -6.19 15.88 15.08
CA ASN A 536 -5.15 16.85 14.74
C ASN A 536 -5.10 17.25 13.25
N MET A 537 -5.57 16.37 12.35
CA MET A 537 -5.58 16.61 10.90
C MET A 537 -6.76 17.49 10.48
N MET A 538 -6.55 18.34 9.48
CA MET A 538 -7.61 19.14 8.88
C MET A 538 -8.55 18.31 7.97
N PHE A 539 -8.03 17.24 7.35
CA PHE A 539 -8.79 16.37 6.44
C PHE A 539 -8.38 14.89 6.64
N MET A 540 -9.35 13.98 6.73
CA MET A 540 -9.13 12.52 6.95
C MET A 540 -9.81 11.61 5.91
N ASP A 541 -9.08 10.61 5.41
CA ASP A 541 -9.58 9.54 4.52
C ASP A 541 -9.84 8.24 5.32
N PHE A 542 -10.99 8.14 5.97
CA PHE A 542 -11.46 6.96 6.72
C PHE A 542 -10.35 6.23 7.53
N GLY A 543 -9.85 6.91 8.57
CA GLY A 543 -8.78 6.40 9.41
C GLY A 543 -7.37 6.40 8.78
N LYS A 544 -7.18 7.16 7.69
CA LYS A 544 -5.88 7.44 7.06
C LYS A 544 -5.76 8.92 6.69
N GLU A 545 -4.55 9.34 6.40
CA GLU A 545 -4.25 10.63 5.76
C GLU A 545 -4.50 10.53 4.24
N PHE A 546 -4.92 11.63 3.61
CA PHE A 546 -5.05 11.71 2.15
C PHE A 546 -3.70 11.64 1.43
N THR A 547 -3.72 11.30 0.14
CA THR A 547 -2.53 11.35 -0.74
C THR A 547 -2.72 12.29 -1.93
N SER A 548 -1.60 12.81 -2.45
CA SER A 548 -1.56 13.67 -3.65
C SER A 548 -2.11 12.98 -4.91
N GLU A 549 -2.02 11.65 -5.00
CA GLU A 549 -2.63 10.85 -6.06
C GLU A 549 -4.16 10.83 -5.94
N GLN A 550 -4.70 10.62 -4.72
CA GLN A 550 -6.14 10.69 -4.47
C GLN A 550 -6.70 12.07 -4.80
N LEU A 551 -6.07 13.14 -4.31
CA LEU A 551 -6.46 14.52 -4.63
C LEU A 551 -6.45 14.80 -6.14
N SER A 552 -5.42 14.34 -6.86
CA SER A 552 -5.34 14.46 -8.33
C SER A 552 -6.45 13.69 -9.04
N LYS A 553 -6.82 12.51 -8.52
CA LYS A 553 -7.93 11.69 -9.03
C LYS A 553 -9.30 12.32 -8.76
N ILE A 554 -9.51 12.89 -7.58
CA ILE A 554 -10.75 13.60 -7.22
C ILE A 554 -10.90 14.83 -8.12
N MET A 555 -9.86 15.67 -8.23
CA MET A 555 -9.83 16.83 -9.15
C MET A 555 -10.15 16.42 -10.59
N GLY A 556 -9.49 15.38 -11.11
CA GLY A 556 -9.77 14.87 -12.46
C GLY A 556 -11.23 14.40 -12.62
N SER A 557 -11.78 13.69 -11.64
CA SER A 557 -13.17 13.22 -11.67
C SER A 557 -14.22 14.32 -11.56
N THR A 558 -13.92 15.41 -10.83
CA THR A 558 -14.80 16.56 -10.63
C THR A 558 -14.75 17.54 -11.80
N MET A 559 -13.56 17.78 -12.37
CA MET A 559 -13.40 18.76 -13.46
C MET A 559 -13.73 18.18 -14.84
N ARG A 560 -13.41 16.91 -15.11
CA ARG A 560 -13.59 16.30 -16.44
C ARG A 560 -15.02 16.38 -17.01
N PRO A 561 -16.11 16.22 -16.23
CA PRO A 561 -17.48 16.38 -16.75
C PRO A 561 -17.81 17.78 -17.28
N VAL A 562 -17.11 18.82 -16.82
CA VAL A 562 -17.33 20.23 -17.21
C VAL A 562 -16.26 20.71 -18.20
N VAL A 563 -15.01 20.30 -18.01
CA VAL A 563 -13.83 20.73 -18.79
C VAL A 563 -13.57 19.81 -20.00
N GLY A 564 -14.15 18.62 -20.05
CA GLY A 564 -14.00 17.63 -21.12
C GLY A 564 -12.73 16.76 -21.03
N TRP A 565 -11.65 17.27 -20.43
CA TRP A 565 -10.37 16.56 -20.25
C TRP A 565 -9.96 16.44 -18.77
N ASN A 566 -8.98 15.58 -18.49
CA ASN A 566 -8.58 15.22 -17.13
C ASN A 566 -7.59 16.22 -16.53
N VAL A 567 -8.09 17.20 -15.77
CA VAL A 567 -7.26 18.18 -15.05
C VAL A 567 -6.60 17.53 -13.82
N THR A 568 -5.31 17.75 -13.67
CA THR A 568 -4.48 17.40 -12.49
C THR A 568 -4.10 18.66 -11.71
N ILE A 569 -3.64 18.50 -10.45
CA ILE A 569 -3.17 19.61 -9.59
C ILE A 569 -2.09 20.44 -10.30
N SER A 570 -1.14 19.79 -10.99
CA SER A 570 -0.06 20.46 -11.71
C SER A 570 -0.57 21.30 -12.88
N SER A 571 -1.51 20.77 -13.68
CA SER A 571 -2.15 21.55 -14.75
C SER A 571 -3.02 22.68 -14.20
N TRP A 572 -3.77 22.45 -13.12
CA TRP A 572 -4.57 23.49 -12.48
C TRP A 572 -3.68 24.64 -11.98
N ARG A 573 -2.53 24.33 -11.39
CA ARG A 573 -1.54 25.33 -10.95
C ARG A 573 -1.08 26.25 -12.08
N HIS A 574 -0.78 25.72 -13.26
CA HIS A 574 -0.39 26.54 -14.40
C HIS A 574 -1.55 27.40 -14.93
N ILE A 575 -2.75 26.83 -15.00
CA ILE A 575 -3.97 27.50 -15.49
C ILE A 575 -4.42 28.64 -14.54
N ASN A 576 -4.50 28.37 -13.23
CA ASN A 576 -4.88 29.33 -12.20
C ASN A 576 -3.95 30.55 -12.17
N ILE A 577 -2.63 30.32 -12.16
CA ILE A 577 -1.62 31.39 -12.16
C ILE A 577 -1.73 32.26 -13.43
N ALA A 578 -2.07 31.66 -14.58
CA ALA A 578 -2.27 32.41 -15.82
C ALA A 578 -3.48 33.37 -15.72
N TRP A 579 -4.64 32.89 -15.24
CA TRP A 579 -5.81 33.76 -15.03
C TRP A 579 -5.59 34.82 -13.96
N LYS A 580 -5.01 34.47 -12.80
CA LYS A 580 -4.76 35.44 -11.74
C LYS A 580 -3.86 36.60 -12.18
N ARG A 581 -2.85 36.33 -13.02
CA ARG A 581 -1.99 37.37 -13.64
C ARG A 581 -2.71 38.29 -14.65
N LYS A 582 -3.97 38.04 -14.98
CA LYS A 582 -4.78 38.83 -15.92
C LYS A 582 -6.05 39.43 -15.32
N LEU A 583 -6.60 38.79 -14.28
CA LEU A 583 -7.89 39.14 -13.71
C LEU A 583 -7.80 39.68 -12.27
N CYS A 584 -6.66 39.54 -11.58
CA CYS A 584 -6.45 40.01 -10.21
C CYS A 584 -5.37 41.12 -10.17
N LYS A 585 -5.67 42.24 -9.51
CA LYS A 585 -4.79 43.41 -9.36
C LYS A 585 -3.77 43.25 -8.25
N GLY A 586 -4.16 42.71 -7.09
CA GLY A 586 -3.31 42.69 -5.87
C GLY A 586 -1.99 41.94 -6.05
N LEU A 587 -1.89 41.06 -7.05
CA LEU A 587 -0.66 40.38 -7.45
C LEU A 587 0.42 41.30 -8.03
N ALA A 588 0.07 42.49 -8.52
CA ALA A 588 1.02 43.54 -8.90
C ALA A 588 1.43 44.37 -7.67
N ASP A 589 0.45 44.80 -6.87
CA ASP A 589 0.66 45.66 -5.70
C ASP A 589 1.56 45.00 -4.63
N ILE A 590 1.39 43.67 -4.40
CA ILE A 590 2.29 42.86 -3.56
C ILE A 590 3.74 42.92 -4.08
N SER A 591 3.93 42.93 -5.41
CA SER A 591 5.27 42.97 -6.01
C SER A 591 5.94 44.33 -5.84
N GLU A 592 5.19 45.44 -5.90
CA GLU A 592 5.73 46.79 -5.76
C GLU A 592 5.96 47.17 -4.28
N GLN A 593 5.02 46.86 -3.38
CA GLN A 593 5.17 47.17 -1.95
C GLN A 593 6.27 46.34 -1.28
N THR A 594 6.47 45.07 -1.69
CA THR A 594 7.60 44.26 -1.21
C THR A 594 8.96 44.90 -1.56
N SER A 595 9.07 45.61 -2.69
CA SER A 595 10.25 46.44 -3.00
C SER A 595 10.30 47.77 -2.26
N GLY A 596 9.14 48.35 -1.87
CA GLY A 596 9.07 49.61 -1.12
C GLY A 596 9.77 49.57 0.24
N HIS A 597 9.59 48.48 1.00
CA HIS A 597 10.26 48.32 2.30
C HIS A 597 11.80 48.30 2.23
N ALA A 598 12.38 47.94 1.09
CA ALA A 598 13.84 48.02 0.90
C ALA A 598 14.36 49.46 0.85
N ILE A 599 13.52 50.43 0.46
CA ILE A 599 13.91 51.85 0.31
C ILE A 599 14.11 52.51 1.67
N HIS A 600 13.28 52.20 2.67
CA HIS A 600 13.46 52.72 4.03
C HIS A 600 14.72 52.15 4.71
N ALA A 601 15.02 50.86 4.55
CA ALA A 601 16.29 50.29 5.03
C ALA A 601 17.51 50.98 4.40
N LEU A 602 17.46 51.23 3.08
CA LEU A 602 18.49 51.99 2.35
C LEU A 602 18.65 53.44 2.85
N GLN A 603 17.57 54.11 3.28
CA GLN A 603 17.66 55.43 3.93
C GLN A 603 18.27 55.36 5.34
N SER A 604 17.95 54.33 6.12
CA SER A 604 18.47 54.11 7.48
C SER A 604 19.94 53.64 7.53
N GLY A 605 20.61 53.45 6.38
CA GLY A 605 22.00 53.00 6.32
C GLY A 605 22.19 51.54 6.76
N HIS A 606 21.15 50.72 6.69
CA HIS A 606 21.18 49.30 7.04
C HIS A 606 20.74 48.44 5.85
N SER A 607 21.34 47.26 5.71
CA SER A 607 20.76 46.25 4.82
C SER A 607 19.53 45.63 5.51
N VAL A 608 18.51 45.27 4.73
CA VAL A 608 17.34 44.52 5.22
C VAL A 608 17.76 43.24 5.96
N ALA A 609 18.91 42.66 5.61
CA ALA A 609 19.51 41.50 6.28
C ALA A 609 20.16 41.79 7.65
N ASN A 610 20.54 43.04 7.95
CA ASN A 610 21.02 43.44 9.28
C ASN A 610 19.86 43.76 10.23
N GLU A 611 18.82 44.41 9.74
CA GLU A 611 17.64 44.78 10.52
C GLU A 611 16.93 43.53 11.08
N ASN A 612 16.67 42.54 10.21
CA ASN A 612 16.18 41.20 10.55
C ASN A 612 17.15 40.34 11.40
N ARG A 613 18.37 40.82 11.67
CA ARG A 613 19.41 40.09 12.41
C ARG A 613 19.74 40.72 13.75
N ILE A 614 19.35 41.97 13.98
CA ILE A 614 19.44 42.66 15.28
C ILE A 614 18.17 42.39 16.10
N TYR A 615 17.00 42.42 15.46
CA TYR A 615 15.72 42.03 16.06
C TYR A 615 15.39 40.58 15.71
N GLY A 616 15.97 39.64 16.45
CA GLY A 616 15.70 38.22 16.29
C GLY A 616 14.25 37.90 16.67
N LEU A 617 13.42 37.59 15.67
CA LEU A 617 11.98 37.33 15.86
C LEU A 617 11.77 35.98 16.57
N SER A 618 11.14 36.02 17.75
CA SER A 618 10.54 34.85 18.39
C SER A 618 9.04 34.81 17.98
N PRO A 619 8.02 34.48 18.79
CA PRO A 619 6.62 34.58 18.36
C PRO A 619 6.16 35.94 17.81
N GLU A 620 6.95 37.01 17.99
CA GLU A 620 6.74 38.31 17.31
C GLU A 620 6.88 38.24 15.79
N ALA A 621 7.28 37.10 15.19
CA ALA A 621 7.27 36.91 13.75
C ALA A 621 5.89 37.18 13.10
N PHE A 622 4.79 36.96 13.84
CA PHE A 622 3.43 37.34 13.41
C PHE A 622 3.17 38.86 13.39
N LEU A 623 4.00 39.65 14.09
CA LEU A 623 4.01 41.11 14.06
C LEU A 623 5.04 41.67 13.04
N GLY A 624 5.84 40.79 12.41
CA GLY A 624 6.93 41.16 11.50
C GLY A 624 6.53 41.38 10.05
N ALA A 625 5.36 40.90 9.63
CA ALA A 625 4.65 41.46 8.50
C ALA A 625 3.81 42.64 9.01
N SER A 626 3.79 43.77 8.30
CA SER A 626 2.80 44.81 8.62
C SER A 626 1.40 44.27 8.36
N GLU A 627 0.42 44.81 9.08
CA GLU A 627 -1.00 44.47 8.93
C GLU A 627 -1.43 44.63 7.45
N ASP A 628 -0.90 45.64 6.77
CA ASP A 628 -1.08 45.90 5.34
C ASP A 628 -0.66 44.70 4.46
N VAL A 629 0.53 44.12 4.72
CA VAL A 629 1.07 43.01 3.92
C VAL A 629 0.27 41.72 4.14
N MET A 630 -0.23 41.48 5.37
CA MET A 630 -1.14 40.36 5.61
C MET A 630 -2.49 40.58 4.91
N GLN A 631 -3.03 41.80 4.95
CA GLN A 631 -4.27 42.15 4.26
C GLN A 631 -4.16 41.93 2.75
N LEU A 632 -3.03 42.28 2.11
CA LEU A 632 -2.82 42.03 0.68
C LEU A 632 -2.94 40.55 0.28
N PHE A 633 -2.51 39.60 1.12
CA PHE A 633 -2.67 38.16 0.84
C PHE A 633 -4.13 37.68 0.97
N LEU A 634 -4.86 38.23 1.94
CA LEU A 634 -6.30 37.99 2.09
C LEU A 634 -7.07 38.59 0.91
N ASP A 635 -6.79 39.86 0.55
CA ASP A 635 -7.36 40.57 -0.59
C ASP A 635 -7.08 39.85 -1.92
N ALA A 636 -5.86 39.36 -2.13
CA ALA A 636 -5.52 38.57 -3.31
C ALA A 636 -6.23 37.20 -3.36
N SER A 637 -6.78 36.72 -2.25
CA SER A 637 -7.64 35.52 -2.18
C SER A 637 -9.11 35.88 -2.43
N ILE A 638 -9.59 36.95 -1.79
CA ILE A 638 -10.94 37.54 -1.95
C ILE A 638 -11.17 37.98 -3.40
N GLU A 639 -10.20 38.61 -4.06
CA GLU A 639 -10.30 39.04 -5.45
C GLU A 639 -10.46 37.84 -6.41
N TRP A 640 -9.79 36.71 -6.14
CA TRP A 640 -9.99 35.48 -6.91
C TRP A 640 -11.38 34.88 -6.68
N GLN A 641 -11.90 34.93 -5.45
CA GLN A 641 -13.26 34.50 -5.13
C GLN A 641 -14.29 35.36 -5.87
N VAL A 642 -14.18 36.69 -5.78
CA VAL A 642 -15.04 37.66 -6.49
C VAL A 642 -15.00 37.49 -8.01
N VAL A 643 -13.82 37.30 -8.63
CA VAL A 643 -13.67 37.02 -10.07
C VAL A 643 -14.40 35.72 -10.50
N ASN A 644 -14.54 34.76 -9.59
CA ASN A 644 -15.25 33.50 -9.85
C ASN A 644 -16.70 33.48 -9.33
N LYS A 645 -17.28 34.61 -8.91
CA LYS A 645 -18.61 34.71 -8.26
C LYS A 645 -18.76 33.82 -7.01
N VAL A 646 -17.67 33.56 -6.30
CA VAL A 646 -17.66 32.89 -4.99
C VAL A 646 -17.85 33.95 -3.90
N VAL A 647 -18.73 33.68 -2.93
CA VAL A 647 -18.96 34.60 -1.81
C VAL A 647 -17.71 34.64 -0.92
N PRO A 648 -17.00 35.77 -0.84
CA PRO A 648 -15.69 35.80 -0.20
C PRO A 648 -15.77 35.59 1.31
N GLY A 649 -14.67 35.16 1.91
CA GLY A 649 -14.57 34.93 3.36
C GLY A 649 -14.76 36.20 4.19
N GLY A 650 -14.98 36.02 5.50
CA GLY A 650 -14.99 37.12 6.48
C GLY A 650 -16.26 37.96 6.55
N LEU A 651 -17.34 37.52 5.89
CA LEU A 651 -18.63 38.21 5.90
C LEU A 651 -19.54 37.83 7.09
N GLY A 652 -19.17 36.81 7.88
CA GLY A 652 -19.99 36.33 9.01
C GLY A 652 -21.30 35.64 8.61
N LEU A 653 -21.39 35.20 7.36
CA LEU A 653 -22.57 34.53 6.78
C LEU A 653 -22.49 33.00 6.98
N SER A 654 -23.62 32.34 7.21
CA SER A 654 -23.66 30.87 7.24
C SER A 654 -23.41 30.26 5.85
N TYR A 655 -23.12 28.96 5.79
CA TYR A 655 -23.02 28.20 4.53
C TYR A 655 -24.33 28.22 3.71
N THR A 656 -25.48 28.45 4.37
CA THR A 656 -26.78 28.58 3.71
C THR A 656 -26.96 29.94 3.02
N GLU A 657 -26.23 30.97 3.48
CA GLU A 657 -26.23 32.33 2.96
C GLU A 657 -25.07 32.58 1.99
N SER A 658 -23.99 31.83 2.12
CA SER A 658 -22.74 31.97 1.37
C SER A 658 -22.67 31.22 0.04
N ARG A 659 -23.76 30.55 -0.40
CA ARG A 659 -23.79 29.81 -1.68
C ARG A 659 -23.56 30.77 -2.86
N MET A 660 -22.80 30.34 -3.88
CA MET A 660 -22.54 31.12 -5.11
C MET A 660 -23.82 31.67 -5.77
N SER A 661 -24.96 30.99 -5.64
CA SER A 661 -26.25 31.44 -6.17
C SER A 661 -26.76 32.76 -5.58
N LYS A 662 -26.26 33.16 -4.40
CA LYS A 662 -26.58 34.43 -3.71
C LYS A 662 -25.55 35.54 -3.97
N PHE A 663 -24.49 35.27 -4.73
CA PHE A 663 -23.39 36.23 -4.93
C PHE A 663 -23.87 37.55 -5.53
N ASP A 664 -24.70 37.51 -6.58
CA ASP A 664 -25.18 38.73 -7.24
C ASP A 664 -26.16 39.52 -6.35
N ASP A 665 -26.99 38.84 -5.54
CA ASP A 665 -27.85 39.49 -4.53
C ASP A 665 -27.01 40.19 -3.44
N LEU A 666 -25.93 39.55 -2.98
CA LEU A 666 -25.01 40.09 -1.97
C LEU A 666 -24.14 41.25 -2.51
N VAL A 667 -23.91 41.31 -3.82
CA VAL A 667 -23.36 42.51 -4.49
C VAL A 667 -24.41 43.62 -4.54
N MET A 668 -25.67 43.30 -4.91
CA MET A 668 -26.75 44.28 -4.98
C MET A 668 -27.14 44.88 -3.62
N SER A 669 -27.03 44.12 -2.53
CA SER A 669 -27.23 44.62 -1.16
C SER A 669 -26.05 45.40 -0.59
N GLY A 670 -24.93 45.50 -1.32
CA GLY A 670 -23.71 46.19 -0.90
C GLY A 670 -22.84 45.43 0.11
N VAL A 671 -23.15 44.16 0.40
CA VAL A 671 -22.35 43.30 1.29
C VAL A 671 -21.03 42.92 0.62
N ILE A 672 -21.04 42.60 -0.68
CA ILE A 672 -19.84 42.32 -1.47
C ILE A 672 -19.43 43.57 -2.27
N LYS A 673 -18.28 44.15 -1.93
CA LYS A 673 -17.68 45.30 -2.64
C LYS A 673 -17.02 44.89 -3.96
N ALA A 674 -17.82 44.53 -4.96
CA ALA A 674 -17.32 44.16 -6.28
C ALA A 674 -16.72 45.37 -7.03
N SER A 675 -15.39 45.39 -7.18
CA SER A 675 -14.71 46.36 -8.05
C SER A 675 -14.71 45.86 -9.51
N LYS A 676 -14.73 46.78 -10.49
CA LYS A 676 -14.63 46.38 -11.91
C LYS A 676 -13.18 45.94 -12.21
N PRO A 677 -12.97 44.77 -12.85
CA PRO A 677 -11.66 44.41 -13.37
C PRO A 677 -11.30 45.41 -14.47
N SER A 678 -10.14 46.04 -14.33
CA SER A 678 -9.53 46.88 -15.37
C SER A 678 -8.37 46.08 -15.96
N PRO A 679 -8.44 45.63 -17.23
CA PRO A 679 -7.37 44.87 -17.84
C PRO A 679 -6.06 45.66 -17.79
N GLN A 680 -4.95 45.01 -17.39
CA GLN A 680 -3.62 45.59 -17.57
C GLN A 680 -3.34 45.71 -19.07
N ALA A 681 -3.21 46.94 -19.56
CA ALA A 681 -2.85 47.21 -20.94
C ALA A 681 -1.45 46.65 -21.23
N LEU A 682 -1.35 45.81 -22.26
CA LEU A 682 -0.04 45.36 -22.77
C LEU A 682 0.60 46.48 -23.60
N PRO A 683 1.94 46.53 -23.68
CA PRO A 683 2.60 47.32 -24.72
C PRO A 683 2.15 46.82 -26.10
N PRO A 684 1.99 47.73 -27.09
CA PRO A 684 1.51 47.35 -28.42
C PRO A 684 2.47 46.38 -29.10
N LEU A 685 1.91 45.43 -29.86
CA LEU A 685 2.71 44.52 -30.68
C LEU A 685 3.38 45.28 -31.84
N PRO A 686 4.54 44.81 -32.34
CA PRO A 686 5.09 45.31 -33.59
C PRO A 686 4.06 45.16 -34.71
N ALA A 687 3.83 46.23 -35.48
CA ALA A 687 2.69 46.38 -36.40
C ALA A 687 2.56 45.33 -37.53
N ALA A 688 3.51 44.41 -37.66
CA ALA A 688 3.40 43.23 -38.54
C ALA A 688 2.53 42.09 -37.94
N VAL A 689 2.44 42.01 -36.61
CA VAL A 689 1.77 40.91 -35.89
C VAL A 689 0.30 41.24 -35.57
N ASP A 690 -0.05 42.53 -35.50
CA ASP A 690 -1.34 43.04 -35.00
C ASP A 690 -2.49 42.98 -36.03
N LYS A 691 -2.29 42.29 -37.16
CA LYS A 691 -3.35 42.03 -38.13
C LYS A 691 -4.14 40.77 -37.75
N PRO A 692 -5.49 40.78 -37.78
CA PRO A 692 -6.30 39.59 -37.53
C PRO A 692 -5.91 38.39 -38.41
N GLU A 693 -5.59 38.67 -39.67
CA GLU A 693 -5.12 37.70 -40.67
C GLU A 693 -3.81 37.01 -40.21
N THR A 694 -2.82 37.77 -39.72
CA THR A 694 -1.56 37.24 -39.20
C THR A 694 -1.81 36.38 -37.96
N LEU A 695 -2.69 36.81 -37.05
CA LEU A 695 -3.07 36.05 -35.86
C LEU A 695 -3.76 34.73 -36.19
N GLN A 696 -4.68 34.74 -37.16
CA GLN A 696 -5.40 33.56 -37.63
C GLN A 696 -4.47 32.57 -38.35
N VAL A 697 -3.57 33.07 -39.21
CA VAL A 697 -2.52 32.28 -39.87
C VAL A 697 -1.54 31.71 -38.84
N MET A 698 -1.16 32.45 -37.79
CA MET A 698 -0.33 31.92 -36.70
C MET A 698 -1.05 30.82 -35.90
N GLN A 699 -2.33 31.00 -35.57
CA GLN A 699 -3.13 29.96 -34.90
C GLN A 699 -3.24 28.68 -35.75
N GLU A 700 -3.56 28.81 -37.04
CA GLU A 700 -3.56 27.68 -37.98
C GLU A 700 -2.17 27.04 -38.10
N THR A 701 -1.10 27.84 -38.16
CA THR A 701 0.27 27.33 -38.32
C THR A 701 0.73 26.59 -37.07
N ILE A 702 0.35 27.04 -35.88
CA ILE A 702 0.66 26.34 -34.62
C ILE A 702 -0.18 25.05 -34.50
N LEU A 703 -1.46 25.06 -34.88
CA LEU A 703 -2.27 23.84 -34.97
C LEU A 703 -1.68 22.83 -35.97
N LYS A 704 -1.29 23.29 -37.17
CA LYS A 704 -0.62 22.49 -38.20
C LYS A 704 0.76 22.00 -37.73
N ALA A 705 1.51 22.77 -36.94
CA ALA A 705 2.78 22.36 -36.37
C ALA A 705 2.61 21.32 -35.26
N ILE A 706 1.59 21.42 -34.41
CA ILE A 706 1.26 20.40 -33.41
C ILE A 706 0.80 19.09 -34.09
N GLN A 707 0.01 19.18 -35.16
CA GLN A 707 -0.36 18.04 -36.00
C GLN A 707 0.87 17.45 -36.73
N GLY A 708 1.77 18.31 -37.22
CA GLY A 708 3.03 17.92 -37.87
C GLY A 708 4.01 17.22 -36.92
N LEU A 709 4.13 17.69 -35.68
CA LEU A 709 4.90 17.04 -34.62
C LEU A 709 4.30 15.66 -34.25
N SER A 710 2.98 15.53 -34.22
CA SER A 710 2.31 14.23 -34.08
C SER A 710 2.67 13.30 -35.26
N GLY A 711 2.69 13.83 -36.48
CA GLY A 711 3.15 13.12 -37.68
C GLY A 711 4.62 12.71 -37.62
N GLN A 712 5.53 13.57 -37.14
CA GLN A 712 6.94 13.25 -36.96
C GLN A 712 7.17 12.22 -35.85
N VAL A 713 6.40 12.26 -34.75
CA VAL A 713 6.43 11.22 -33.71
C VAL A 713 5.94 9.88 -34.26
N GLN A 714 4.88 9.87 -35.09
CA GLN A 714 4.41 8.66 -35.77
C GLN A 714 5.41 8.16 -36.82
N GLN A 715 6.10 9.05 -37.54
CA GLN A 715 7.14 8.68 -38.49
C GLN A 715 8.38 8.12 -37.78
N LEU A 716 8.84 8.73 -36.69
CA LEU A 716 9.92 8.17 -35.87
C LEU A 716 9.53 6.82 -35.25
N GLN A 717 8.27 6.64 -34.83
CA GLN A 717 7.75 5.34 -34.39
C GLN A 717 7.75 4.31 -35.53
N LYS A 718 7.45 4.73 -36.77
CA LYS A 718 7.48 3.89 -37.96
C LYS A 718 8.92 3.55 -38.38
N GLU A 719 9.85 4.49 -38.36
CA GLU A 719 11.28 4.27 -38.64
C GLU A 719 11.92 3.37 -37.57
N VAL A 720 11.56 3.52 -36.29
CA VAL A 720 11.96 2.60 -35.21
C VAL A 720 11.32 1.21 -35.35
N LEU A 721 10.18 1.09 -36.02
CA LEU A 721 9.56 -0.20 -36.35
C LEU A 721 10.21 -0.85 -37.58
N GLU A 722 10.55 -0.06 -38.60
CA GLU A 722 11.23 -0.49 -39.83
C GLU A 722 12.67 -0.91 -39.52
N LEU A 723 13.40 -0.19 -38.67
CA LEU A 723 14.72 -0.62 -38.16
C LEU A 723 14.66 -1.94 -37.38
N LYS A 724 13.57 -2.21 -36.66
CA LYS A 724 13.33 -3.51 -35.98
C LYS A 724 12.98 -4.64 -36.96
N GLN A 725 12.42 -4.31 -38.13
CA GLN A 725 12.17 -5.28 -39.21
C GLN A 725 13.45 -5.54 -40.03
N MET A 726 14.28 -4.52 -40.27
CA MET A 726 15.57 -4.63 -40.95
C MET A 726 16.60 -5.47 -40.16
N SER A 727 16.55 -5.44 -38.82
CA SER A 727 17.34 -6.36 -37.98
C SER A 727 16.77 -7.79 -37.92
N GLY A 728 15.73 -8.10 -38.69
CA GLY A 728 14.77 -9.17 -38.42
C GLY A 728 14.64 -10.29 -39.44
N GLN A 729 15.47 -10.40 -40.50
CA GLN A 729 15.62 -11.66 -41.25
C GLN A 729 16.90 -11.71 -42.11
N GLY A 730 17.82 -12.59 -41.72
CA GLY A 730 19.14 -12.78 -42.35
C GLY A 730 19.41 -14.20 -42.86
N HIS A 731 18.39 -15.01 -43.15
CA HIS A 731 18.55 -16.27 -43.89
C HIS A 731 17.37 -16.57 -44.83
N LYS A 732 17.72 -16.68 -46.12
CA LYS A 732 17.03 -17.14 -47.34
C LYS A 732 16.15 -18.40 -47.18
N GLU A 733 15.19 -18.79 -48.03
CA GLU A 733 14.43 -18.28 -49.20
C GLU A 733 13.14 -19.19 -49.33
N ILE A 734 12.26 -19.32 -50.34
CA ILE A 734 12.16 -19.09 -51.80
C ILE A 734 10.67 -18.76 -52.15
N PRO A 735 10.33 -17.92 -53.16
CA PRO A 735 8.95 -17.47 -53.45
C PRO A 735 8.21 -18.21 -54.60
N VAL A 736 6.89 -17.97 -54.72
CA VAL A 736 6.03 -18.31 -55.90
C VAL A 736 5.13 -17.10 -56.24
N ALA A 737 4.72 -16.98 -57.52
CA ALA A 737 4.24 -15.74 -58.17
C ALA A 737 2.69 -15.69 -58.47
N PRO A 738 2.13 -14.53 -58.93
CA PRO A 738 0.68 -14.24 -58.86
C PRO A 738 -0.09 -14.15 -60.21
N ALA A 739 -1.42 -13.94 -60.11
CA ALA A 739 -2.36 -13.51 -61.16
C ALA A 739 -3.47 -12.65 -60.48
N THR A 740 -3.76 -11.37 -60.81
CA THR A 740 -4.42 -10.76 -62.01
C THR A 740 -5.92 -11.10 -62.19
N GLU A 741 -6.85 -10.18 -62.50
CA GLU A 741 -6.94 -8.69 -62.42
C GLU A 741 -8.43 -8.24 -62.60
N LEU A 742 -8.71 -6.91 -62.69
CA LEU A 742 -9.98 -6.23 -63.12
C LEU A 742 -11.16 -6.18 -62.12
N THR A 743 -11.99 -5.12 -61.98
CA THR A 743 -11.90 -3.63 -62.14
C THR A 743 -13.16 -3.01 -61.50
N GLY A 744 -13.14 -1.82 -60.86
CA GLY A 744 -14.44 -1.21 -60.43
C GLY A 744 -14.54 -0.05 -59.40
N GLN A 745 -13.67 0.97 -59.43
CA GLN A 745 -13.87 2.36 -58.90
C GLN A 745 -14.37 2.67 -57.44
N GLN A 746 -13.58 3.53 -56.79
CA GLN A 746 -13.92 4.66 -55.87
C GLN A 746 -13.97 4.54 -54.31
N HIS A 747 -13.23 5.50 -53.71
CA HIS A 747 -13.32 6.13 -52.38
C HIS A 747 -13.04 5.40 -51.04
N ARG A 748 -11.74 5.38 -50.69
CA ARG A 748 -11.10 5.81 -49.42
C ARG A 748 -11.47 5.21 -48.03
N SER A 749 -10.39 4.74 -47.40
CA SER A 749 -10.00 4.84 -45.97
C SER A 749 -10.59 3.92 -44.87
N SER A 750 -9.65 3.16 -44.30
CA SER A 750 -9.43 2.89 -42.86
C SER A 750 -10.44 2.08 -42.02
N SER A 751 -10.06 0.81 -41.79
CA SER A 751 -10.00 0.13 -40.49
C SER A 751 -11.29 -0.25 -39.72
N THR A 752 -11.13 -1.26 -38.85
CA THR A 752 -12.06 -1.67 -37.79
C THR A 752 -13.38 -2.29 -38.26
N ARG A 753 -13.38 -3.63 -38.47
CA ARG A 753 -14.62 -4.43 -38.43
C ARG A 753 -14.76 -5.14 -37.10
N ILE A 754 -15.68 -4.62 -36.29
CA ILE A 754 -16.32 -5.33 -35.19
C ILE A 754 -17.33 -6.33 -35.79
N TRP A 755 -17.37 -7.53 -35.18
CA TRP A 755 -18.48 -8.50 -35.06
C TRP A 755 -19.72 -8.40 -35.98
N LEU A 756 -20.23 -9.57 -36.40
CA LEU A 756 -21.55 -10.08 -36.00
C LEU A 756 -21.87 -11.45 -36.63
N LYS A 757 -22.20 -12.45 -35.78
CA LYS A 757 -23.15 -13.57 -36.04
C LYS A 757 -22.81 -14.58 -37.18
N ASP A 758 -23.45 -15.75 -37.33
CA ASP A 758 -24.45 -16.43 -36.47
C ASP A 758 -24.22 -17.97 -36.42
N SER A 759 -25.01 -18.61 -35.57
CA SER A 759 -25.13 -20.05 -35.28
C SER A 759 -25.41 -21.01 -36.47
N ARG A 760 -24.95 -22.28 -36.37
CA ARG A 760 -25.80 -23.51 -36.26
C ARG A 760 -25.10 -24.85 -36.59
N ARG A 761 -25.40 -25.88 -35.77
CA ARG A 761 -25.52 -27.33 -36.12
C ARG A 761 -24.19 -28.07 -36.47
N GLN A 762 -24.07 -29.40 -36.34
CA GLN A 762 -24.99 -30.46 -35.86
C GLN A 762 -24.18 -31.67 -35.34
N GLN A 763 -24.80 -32.52 -34.50
CA GLN A 763 -24.55 -33.98 -34.37
C GLN A 763 -23.21 -34.47 -33.79
N ASP A 764 -23.14 -35.64 -33.14
CA ASP A 764 -24.14 -36.44 -32.38
C ASP A 764 -23.40 -37.51 -31.54
N LEU A 765 -24.11 -38.20 -30.63
CA LEU A 765 -23.74 -39.52 -30.06
C LEU A 765 -22.45 -39.57 -29.18
N SER A 766 -22.26 -40.50 -28.23
CA SER A 766 -23.13 -41.53 -27.64
C SER A 766 -22.50 -42.13 -26.35
N GLN A 767 -23.34 -42.45 -25.35
CA GLN A 767 -23.22 -43.64 -24.46
C GLN A 767 -21.95 -43.76 -23.55
N GLU A 768 -21.92 -44.51 -22.44
CA GLU A 768 -23.00 -45.07 -21.61
C GLU A 768 -22.60 -45.17 -20.12
N ILE A 769 -23.59 -45.49 -19.27
CA ILE A 769 -23.46 -45.80 -17.84
C ILE A 769 -23.49 -47.34 -17.72
N PRO A 770 -22.56 -48.00 -17.00
CA PRO A 770 -22.94 -48.39 -15.63
C PRO A 770 -21.84 -48.52 -14.55
N ARG A 771 -22.20 -47.96 -13.38
CA ARG A 771 -21.90 -48.45 -12.02
C ARG A 771 -22.16 -49.97 -11.90
N PRO A 772 -21.72 -50.73 -10.85
CA PRO A 772 -22.44 -50.66 -9.56
C PRO A 772 -21.75 -51.19 -8.28
N ILE A 773 -22.51 -51.09 -7.16
CA ILE A 773 -22.60 -52.07 -6.06
C ILE A 773 -21.43 -52.12 -5.05
N GLN A 774 -21.58 -51.55 -3.83
CA GLN A 774 -22.18 -52.14 -2.59
C GLN A 774 -21.09 -52.77 -1.68
N GLN A 775 -21.25 -53.05 -0.38
CA GLN A 775 -22.37 -52.89 0.57
C GLN A 775 -21.86 -52.75 2.03
N SER A 776 -22.78 -52.45 2.97
CA SER A 776 -22.74 -52.74 4.43
C SER A 776 -21.55 -52.19 5.29
N ALA A 777 -21.70 -51.55 6.45
CA ALA A 777 -22.64 -51.70 7.58
C ALA A 777 -22.36 -52.99 8.43
N VAL A 778 -22.58 -53.07 9.74
CA VAL A 778 -23.21 -52.11 10.68
C VAL A 778 -22.89 -52.47 12.15
N ARG A 779 -22.94 -51.50 13.09
CA ARG A 779 -23.11 -51.69 14.57
C ARG A 779 -21.95 -52.41 15.31
N GLN A 780 -21.87 -52.50 16.65
CA GLN A 780 -22.62 -52.01 17.85
C GLN A 780 -21.56 -51.87 19.00
N ASP A 781 -21.76 -51.32 20.21
CA ASP A 781 -22.95 -50.85 20.93
C ASP A 781 -22.60 -49.81 22.05
N THR A 782 -23.63 -49.13 22.58
CA THR A 782 -23.84 -48.53 23.95
C THR A 782 -22.67 -48.22 24.92
N LEU A 783 -22.66 -47.20 25.81
CA LEU A 783 -23.51 -46.05 26.24
C LEU A 783 -22.59 -45.16 27.19
N ASP A 784 -22.94 -44.05 27.86
CA ASP A 784 -24.21 -43.36 28.15
C ASP A 784 -24.06 -41.83 28.47
N GLN A 785 -25.22 -41.21 28.73
CA GLN A 785 -25.65 -39.97 29.40
C GLN A 785 -25.01 -39.69 30.82
N ILE A 786 -25.06 -38.50 31.47
CA ILE A 786 -25.63 -37.15 31.20
C ILE A 786 -25.02 -36.07 32.15
N ALA A 787 -25.11 -34.78 31.76
CA ALA A 787 -25.04 -33.52 32.57
C ALA A 787 -23.76 -33.01 33.29
N THR A 788 -23.63 -31.68 33.15
CA THR A 788 -22.87 -30.62 33.84
C THR A 788 -22.87 -30.66 35.39
N PRO A 789 -21.83 -30.12 36.10
CA PRO A 789 -21.68 -28.66 36.29
C PRO A 789 -20.26 -28.05 36.52
N LEU A 790 -20.19 -26.72 36.37
CA LEU A 790 -19.09 -25.78 36.72
C LEU A 790 -19.29 -25.17 38.14
N PRO A 791 -18.50 -24.15 38.57
CA PRO A 791 -17.03 -23.97 38.59
C PRO A 791 -16.50 -23.64 40.02
N THR A 792 -15.20 -23.32 40.21
CA THR A 792 -14.67 -22.07 40.85
C THR A 792 -13.13 -21.99 40.90
N SER A 793 -12.59 -20.78 41.13
CA SER A 793 -11.17 -20.36 41.29
C SER A 793 -10.28 -20.46 40.04
N SER A 794 -9.47 -19.45 39.70
CA SER A 794 -9.44 -18.01 40.09
C SER A 794 -8.68 -17.20 39.01
N PRO A 795 -8.97 -15.91 38.78
CA PRO A 795 -8.63 -15.25 37.52
C PRO A 795 -7.17 -14.79 37.39
N SER A 796 -6.56 -15.12 36.25
CA SER A 796 -5.49 -14.34 35.61
C SER A 796 -6.07 -13.10 34.91
N PRO A 797 -5.28 -12.03 34.64
CA PRO A 797 -5.81 -10.80 34.04
C PRO A 797 -6.54 -11.06 32.71
N GLU A 798 -7.73 -10.48 32.58
CA GLU A 798 -8.60 -10.70 31.41
C GLU A 798 -8.09 -9.95 30.17
N PRO A 799 -8.15 -10.56 28.98
CA PRO A 799 -8.01 -9.82 27.73
C PRO A 799 -9.24 -8.92 27.54
N VAL A 800 -9.01 -7.63 27.25
CA VAL A 800 -10.05 -6.60 27.09
C VAL A 800 -11.16 -7.10 26.15
N SER A 801 -12.41 -6.94 26.59
CA SER A 801 -13.59 -7.47 25.91
C SER A 801 -13.71 -6.97 24.46
N ASN A 802 -13.88 -7.91 23.53
CA ASN A 802 -14.07 -7.58 22.12
C ASN A 802 -15.33 -6.73 21.93
N CYS A 803 -15.26 -5.77 21.01
CA CYS A 803 -16.43 -5.03 20.55
C CYS A 803 -17.47 -5.99 19.95
N PHE A 804 -18.60 -6.12 20.62
CA PHE A 804 -19.76 -6.81 20.07
C PHE A 804 -20.37 -5.94 18.97
N ILE A 805 -20.16 -6.38 17.72
CA ILE A 805 -21.11 -6.09 16.66
C ILE A 805 -22.21 -7.14 16.80
N ARG A 806 -23.49 -6.73 16.72
CA ARG A 806 -24.60 -7.70 16.65
C ARG A 806 -24.29 -8.77 15.59
N PRO A 807 -24.54 -10.07 15.86
CA PRO A 807 -24.51 -11.08 14.80
C PRO A 807 -25.52 -10.67 13.70
N PRO A 808 -25.27 -11.03 12.42
CA PRO A 808 -26.19 -10.69 11.35
C PRO A 808 -27.60 -11.15 11.70
N THR A 809 -28.60 -10.28 11.55
CA THR A 809 -30.00 -10.64 11.74
C THR A 809 -30.44 -11.53 10.57
N PHE A 810 -30.08 -12.81 10.66
CA PHE A 810 -30.44 -13.85 9.70
C PHE A 810 -31.96 -14.02 9.71
N ILE A 811 -32.66 -13.22 8.89
CA ILE A 811 -34.11 -13.31 8.69
C ILE A 811 -34.41 -14.75 8.22
N PRO A 812 -35.05 -15.60 9.04
CA PRO A 812 -35.29 -16.97 8.64
C PRO A 812 -36.38 -16.92 7.58
N LEU A 813 -36.02 -17.19 6.32
CA LEU A 813 -36.99 -17.36 5.25
C LEU A 813 -37.85 -18.59 5.58
N LYS A 814 -39.00 -18.35 6.22
CA LYS A 814 -40.07 -19.32 6.47
C LYS A 814 -40.79 -19.68 5.14
N ARG A 815 -40.03 -20.09 4.13
CA ARG A 815 -40.43 -20.71 2.86
C ARG A 815 -39.18 -21.19 2.11
N MET A 816 -39.27 -22.42 1.58
CA MET A 816 -38.33 -23.12 0.66
C MET A 816 -37.48 -24.28 1.19
N LEU A 817 -38.02 -25.07 2.13
CA LEU A 817 -37.74 -26.53 2.19
C LEU A 817 -39.04 -27.36 2.11
N HIS A 818 -39.93 -26.98 1.19
CA HIS A 818 -41.12 -27.74 0.79
C HIS A 818 -41.06 -27.96 -0.72
N GLY A 819 -40.43 -29.06 -1.16
CA GLY A 819 -40.29 -29.37 -2.58
C GLY A 819 -39.07 -30.21 -2.97
N SER A 820 -39.06 -31.50 -2.59
CA SER A 820 -38.45 -32.65 -3.30
C SER A 820 -37.01 -32.62 -3.85
N HIS A 821 -36.23 -31.54 -3.66
CA HIS A 821 -34.88 -31.38 -4.21
C HIS A 821 -33.80 -31.63 -3.16
N SER A 822 -33.17 -32.80 -3.20
CA SER A 822 -31.98 -33.07 -2.39
C SER A 822 -30.80 -32.20 -2.84
N MET A 823 -29.94 -31.76 -1.92
CA MET A 823 -28.64 -31.15 -2.26
C MET A 823 -27.82 -32.06 -3.20
N LYS A 824 -27.97 -33.39 -3.07
CA LYS A 824 -27.33 -34.37 -3.95
C LYS A 824 -27.90 -34.36 -5.38
N THR A 825 -29.15 -33.92 -5.57
CA THR A 825 -29.76 -33.71 -6.89
C THR A 825 -29.14 -32.50 -7.58
N GLN A 826 -28.93 -31.39 -6.87
CA GLN A 826 -28.31 -30.19 -7.44
C GLN A 826 -26.82 -30.41 -7.75
N LEU A 827 -26.08 -31.09 -6.86
CA LEU A 827 -24.70 -31.54 -7.13
C LEU A 827 -24.61 -32.40 -8.42
N ARG A 828 -25.63 -33.21 -8.70
CA ARG A 828 -25.75 -34.04 -9.91
C ARG A 828 -26.26 -33.31 -11.14
N LYS A 829 -26.80 -32.10 -11.02
CA LYS A 829 -26.98 -31.20 -12.17
C LYS A 829 -25.65 -30.53 -12.52
N LEU A 830 -24.88 -30.11 -11.51
CA LEU A 830 -23.62 -29.39 -11.68
C LEU A 830 -22.44 -30.24 -12.18
N TYR A 831 -22.34 -31.51 -11.75
CA TYR A 831 -21.27 -32.45 -12.14
C TYR A 831 -21.81 -33.78 -12.70
N GLY A 832 -23.02 -33.77 -13.27
CA GLY A 832 -23.64 -34.94 -13.90
C GLY A 832 -24.16 -36.04 -12.94
N PRO A 833 -24.87 -37.05 -13.47
CA PRO A 833 -25.71 -37.96 -12.68
C PRO A 833 -24.95 -38.89 -11.71
N ASN A 834 -23.63 -39.04 -11.90
CA ASN A 834 -22.76 -39.84 -11.04
C ASN A 834 -22.15 -39.06 -9.87
N ALA A 835 -22.29 -37.73 -9.82
CA ALA A 835 -21.72 -36.91 -8.77
C ALA A 835 -22.13 -37.37 -7.35
N ASN A 836 -21.14 -37.36 -6.46
CA ASN A 836 -21.23 -37.59 -5.02
C ASN A 836 -20.37 -36.54 -4.31
N TRP A 837 -20.59 -36.37 -3.00
CA TRP A 837 -19.73 -35.53 -2.17
C TRP A 837 -18.34 -36.14 -2.08
N THR A 838 -17.29 -35.35 -2.30
CA THR A 838 -15.88 -35.78 -2.23
C THR A 838 -15.43 -36.04 -0.80
N CYS A 839 -16.01 -35.32 0.17
CA CYS A 839 -15.88 -35.59 1.59
C CYS A 839 -17.14 -35.15 2.36
N GLN A 840 -17.28 -35.57 3.62
CA GLN A 840 -18.37 -35.13 4.50
C GLN A 840 -18.36 -33.60 4.69
N GLN A 841 -17.17 -33.01 4.82
CA GLN A 841 -16.97 -31.58 5.07
C GLN A 841 -17.43 -30.71 3.89
N GLN A 842 -17.33 -31.19 2.64
CA GLN A 842 -17.89 -30.50 1.47
C GLN A 842 -19.42 -30.38 1.57
N ARG A 843 -20.09 -31.45 2.01
CA ARG A 843 -21.55 -31.49 2.25
C ARG A 843 -21.95 -30.60 3.42
N GLU A 844 -21.16 -30.59 4.49
CA GLU A 844 -21.40 -29.75 5.67
C GLU A 844 -21.22 -28.27 5.37
N ALA A 845 -20.24 -27.90 4.54
CA ALA A 845 -20.07 -26.54 4.06
C ALA A 845 -21.28 -26.07 3.23
N VAL A 846 -21.73 -26.84 2.23
CA VAL A 846 -22.96 -26.51 1.49
C VAL A 846 -24.17 -26.39 2.43
N LYS A 847 -24.32 -27.31 3.40
CA LYS A 847 -25.39 -27.23 4.40
C LYS A 847 -25.32 -25.95 5.24
N ALA A 848 -24.13 -25.52 5.68
CA ALA A 848 -23.94 -24.30 6.48
C ALA A 848 -24.18 -23.02 5.65
N LEU A 849 -23.80 -23.02 4.38
CA LEU A 849 -24.08 -21.92 3.45
C LEU A 849 -25.58 -21.81 3.14
N MET A 850 -26.28 -22.94 2.99
CA MET A 850 -27.74 -22.95 2.77
C MET A 850 -28.54 -22.70 4.05
N ALA A 851 -27.96 -22.90 5.23
CA ALA A 851 -28.62 -22.64 6.51
C ALA A 851 -28.75 -21.14 6.81
N LEU A 852 -27.84 -20.30 6.29
CA LEU A 852 -27.81 -18.85 6.53
C LEU A 852 -27.94 -18.51 8.04
N GLN A 853 -27.06 -19.06 8.88
CA GLN A 853 -27.14 -18.94 10.36
C GLN A 853 -25.87 -18.40 11.04
N GLN A 854 -24.73 -18.40 10.35
CA GLN A 854 -23.41 -18.00 10.85
C GLN A 854 -22.44 -17.85 9.68
N ASP A 855 -21.33 -17.13 9.88
CA ASP A 855 -20.23 -17.10 8.91
C ASP A 855 -19.50 -18.46 8.86
N VAL A 856 -18.76 -18.72 7.78
CA VAL A 856 -18.09 -20.03 7.59
C VAL A 856 -16.65 -19.85 7.07
N ILE A 857 -15.69 -20.54 7.70
CA ILE A 857 -14.34 -20.72 7.16
C ILE A 857 -14.24 -22.15 6.62
N VAL A 858 -13.90 -22.29 5.35
CA VAL A 858 -13.86 -23.57 4.61
C VAL A 858 -12.42 -23.86 4.18
N ALA A 859 -11.75 -24.73 4.94
CA ALA A 859 -10.36 -25.13 4.74
C ALA A 859 -10.29 -26.56 4.16
N LEU A 860 -10.39 -26.69 2.83
CA LEU A 860 -10.47 -27.99 2.15
C LEU A 860 -9.33 -28.16 1.12
N ARG A 861 -8.58 -29.27 1.19
CA ARG A 861 -7.37 -29.50 0.36
C ARG A 861 -7.67 -29.30 -1.14
N THR A 862 -6.66 -28.88 -1.92
CA THR A 862 -6.81 -28.73 -3.38
C THR A 862 -7.29 -30.04 -4.02
N GLY A 863 -8.15 -29.94 -5.03
CA GLY A 863 -8.82 -31.10 -5.65
C GLY A 863 -10.16 -31.54 -5.02
N ILE A 864 -10.48 -31.18 -3.76
CA ILE A 864 -11.76 -31.59 -3.13
C ILE A 864 -13.02 -30.95 -3.77
N GLY A 865 -12.88 -30.00 -4.70
CA GLY A 865 -14.01 -29.37 -5.39
C GLY A 865 -14.68 -28.26 -4.57
N LYS A 866 -13.88 -27.29 -4.09
CA LYS A 866 -14.36 -26.08 -3.40
C LYS A 866 -15.37 -25.28 -4.25
N THR A 867 -15.23 -25.31 -5.59
CA THR A 867 -16.14 -24.70 -6.57
C THR A 867 -17.62 -25.04 -6.31
N ALA A 868 -17.91 -26.29 -5.94
CA ALA A 868 -19.27 -26.75 -5.64
C ALA A 868 -19.92 -26.00 -4.46
N ILE A 869 -19.11 -25.55 -3.50
CA ILE A 869 -19.57 -24.92 -2.26
C ILE A 869 -20.08 -23.50 -2.54
N ALA A 870 -19.42 -22.76 -3.43
CA ALA A 870 -19.87 -21.44 -3.86
C ALA A 870 -21.14 -21.48 -4.75
N ILE A 871 -21.22 -22.45 -5.65
CA ILE A 871 -22.29 -22.50 -6.69
C ILE A 871 -23.59 -23.10 -6.17
N LEU A 872 -23.55 -24.22 -5.44
CA LEU A 872 -24.79 -24.96 -5.11
C LEU A 872 -25.83 -24.17 -4.30
N PRO A 873 -25.46 -23.26 -3.37
CA PRO A 873 -26.43 -22.40 -2.69
C PRO A 873 -27.19 -21.46 -3.65
N SER A 874 -26.52 -20.84 -4.63
CA SER A 874 -27.15 -19.91 -5.58
C SER A 874 -28.05 -20.59 -6.63
N MET A 875 -27.99 -21.93 -6.73
CA MET A 875 -28.91 -22.75 -7.52
C MET A 875 -30.21 -23.14 -6.78
N VAL A 876 -30.35 -22.77 -5.50
CA VAL A 876 -31.49 -23.12 -4.63
C VAL A 876 -32.10 -21.89 -3.95
N GLU A 877 -31.28 -20.91 -3.59
CA GLU A 877 -31.70 -19.67 -2.95
C GLU A 877 -32.11 -18.59 -3.97
N SER A 878 -33.13 -17.80 -3.64
CA SER A 878 -33.55 -16.65 -4.44
C SER A 878 -32.70 -15.41 -4.14
N GLY A 879 -31.52 -15.29 -4.76
CA GLY A 879 -30.67 -14.10 -4.65
C GLY A 879 -29.24 -14.23 -5.18
N TYR A 880 -28.52 -13.11 -5.15
CA TYR A 880 -27.14 -13.00 -5.62
C TYR A 880 -26.13 -13.55 -4.59
N THR A 881 -25.29 -14.49 -5.03
CA THR A 881 -24.06 -14.89 -4.36
C THR A 881 -22.88 -14.22 -5.05
N VAL A 882 -22.09 -13.47 -4.28
CA VAL A 882 -20.99 -12.67 -4.80
C VAL A 882 -19.67 -13.37 -4.50
N ILE A 883 -18.95 -13.77 -5.55
CA ILE A 883 -17.66 -14.46 -5.45
C ILE A 883 -16.55 -13.41 -5.57
N ILE A 884 -15.90 -13.12 -4.44
CA ILE A 884 -14.77 -12.20 -4.33
C ILE A 884 -13.49 -12.95 -4.67
N ILE A 885 -12.79 -12.46 -5.69
CA ILE A 885 -11.61 -13.11 -6.27
C ILE A 885 -10.38 -12.20 -6.15
N PRO A 886 -9.30 -12.62 -5.47
CA PRO A 886 -8.14 -11.75 -5.19
C PRO A 886 -7.21 -11.53 -6.39
N LEU A 887 -7.19 -12.43 -7.39
CA LEU A 887 -6.26 -12.37 -8.52
C LEU A 887 -6.98 -12.34 -9.88
N VAL A 888 -6.43 -11.60 -10.84
CA VAL A 888 -7.01 -11.50 -12.20
C VAL A 888 -6.96 -12.85 -12.94
N ALA A 889 -5.91 -13.66 -12.74
CA ALA A 889 -5.83 -15.00 -13.33
C ALA A 889 -6.97 -15.92 -12.85
N LEU A 890 -7.32 -15.85 -11.55
CA LEU A 890 -8.47 -16.57 -10.99
C LEU A 890 -9.81 -16.04 -11.52
N MET A 891 -9.89 -14.76 -11.91
CA MET A 891 -11.12 -14.18 -12.46
C MET A 891 -11.50 -14.85 -13.79
N GLU A 892 -10.55 -14.99 -14.70
CA GLU A 892 -10.79 -15.64 -16.00
C GLU A 892 -11.03 -17.15 -15.85
N ASP A 893 -10.33 -17.82 -14.93
CA ASP A 893 -10.58 -19.23 -14.61
C ASP A 893 -11.98 -19.47 -13.99
N TRP A 894 -12.47 -18.57 -13.13
CA TRP A 894 -13.85 -18.64 -12.62
C TRP A 894 -14.90 -18.42 -13.73
N LYS A 895 -14.68 -17.48 -14.66
CA LYS A 895 -15.55 -17.31 -15.84
C LYS A 895 -15.55 -18.56 -16.71
N ARG A 896 -14.38 -19.14 -16.99
CA ARG A 896 -14.23 -20.37 -17.77
C ARG A 896 -15.01 -21.51 -17.12
N ARG A 897 -14.77 -21.81 -15.83
CA ARG A 897 -15.49 -22.84 -15.07
C ARG A 897 -17.00 -22.66 -15.05
N LEU A 898 -17.50 -21.43 -14.87
CA LEU A 898 -18.95 -21.18 -14.90
C LEU A 898 -19.57 -21.30 -16.29
N THR A 899 -18.79 -21.01 -17.35
CA THR A 899 -19.19 -21.20 -18.75
C THR A 899 -19.21 -22.69 -19.12
N GLU A 900 -18.16 -23.44 -18.72
CA GLU A 900 -18.03 -24.91 -18.86
C GLU A 900 -19.15 -25.66 -18.12
N MET A 901 -19.67 -25.10 -17.02
CA MET A 901 -20.78 -25.66 -16.22
C MET A 901 -22.18 -25.13 -16.60
N GLU A 902 -22.29 -24.32 -17.66
CA GLU A 902 -23.53 -23.67 -18.11
C GLU A 902 -24.26 -22.83 -17.03
N ILE A 903 -23.52 -22.30 -16.04
CA ILE A 903 -24.09 -21.50 -14.94
C ILE A 903 -24.07 -20.01 -15.28
N PRO A 904 -25.22 -19.32 -15.34
CA PRO A 904 -25.27 -17.88 -15.57
C PRO A 904 -24.53 -17.10 -14.48
N PHE A 905 -23.66 -16.17 -14.90
CA PHE A 905 -22.95 -15.25 -14.02
C PHE A 905 -22.84 -13.86 -14.64
N GLU A 906 -22.69 -12.84 -13.80
CA GLU A 906 -22.35 -11.46 -14.19
C GLU A 906 -20.98 -11.07 -13.60
N HIS A 907 -20.23 -10.17 -14.24
CA HIS A 907 -18.88 -9.77 -13.79
C HIS A 907 -18.83 -8.27 -13.49
N PHE A 908 -18.74 -7.93 -12.21
CA PHE A 908 -18.83 -6.56 -11.73
C PHE A 908 -17.46 -5.86 -11.68
N LYS A 909 -17.36 -4.71 -12.35
CA LYS A 909 -16.11 -3.94 -12.54
C LYS A 909 -16.00 -2.68 -11.68
N GLY A 910 -17.00 -2.37 -10.83
CA GLY A 910 -17.03 -1.19 -9.96
C GLY A 910 -17.35 0.14 -10.66
N GLN A 911 -16.72 0.41 -11.81
CA GLN A 911 -16.74 1.76 -12.43
C GLN A 911 -18.12 2.21 -12.97
N GLU A 912 -19.10 1.31 -13.11
CA GLU A 912 -20.44 1.62 -13.64
C GLU A 912 -21.54 0.91 -12.83
N THR A 913 -22.38 1.68 -12.13
CA THR A 913 -23.48 1.19 -11.28
C THR A 913 -24.70 0.64 -12.03
N ARG A 914 -24.70 0.69 -13.38
CA ARG A 914 -25.76 0.17 -14.25
C ARG A 914 -25.34 -1.06 -15.07
N SER A 915 -24.23 -1.70 -14.69
CA SER A 915 -23.63 -2.81 -15.46
C SER A 915 -24.15 -4.22 -15.10
N LEU A 916 -25.01 -4.34 -14.09
CA LEU A 916 -25.68 -5.58 -13.70
C LEU A 916 -27.09 -5.63 -14.32
N ASN A 917 -27.42 -6.75 -14.97
CA ASN A 917 -28.71 -6.99 -15.62
C ASN A 917 -29.70 -7.70 -14.69
N GLY A 918 -29.22 -8.36 -13.63
CA GLY A 918 -30.05 -9.14 -12.71
C GLY A 918 -30.54 -10.48 -13.28
N ASN A 919 -29.89 -10.98 -14.33
CA ASN A 919 -30.22 -12.24 -15.01
C ASN A 919 -29.47 -13.44 -14.42
N ALA A 920 -28.47 -13.22 -13.55
CA ALA A 920 -27.66 -14.26 -12.94
C ALA A 920 -27.62 -14.20 -11.41
N ASN A 921 -27.75 -15.37 -10.76
CA ASN A 921 -27.60 -15.50 -9.30
C ASN A 921 -26.13 -15.49 -8.82
N ILE A 922 -25.13 -15.53 -9.72
CA ILE A 922 -23.71 -15.45 -9.39
C ILE A 922 -23.13 -14.16 -9.93
N ILE A 923 -22.41 -13.43 -9.07
CA ILE A 923 -21.71 -12.20 -9.45
C ILE A 923 -20.23 -12.35 -9.10
N LEU A 924 -19.37 -12.33 -10.11
CA LEU A 924 -17.92 -12.33 -9.94
C LEU A 924 -17.42 -10.91 -9.71
N VAL A 925 -16.60 -10.70 -8.67
CA VAL A 925 -16.03 -9.38 -8.36
C VAL A 925 -14.58 -9.51 -7.90
N SER A 926 -13.73 -8.56 -8.30
CA SER A 926 -12.37 -8.49 -7.76
C SER A 926 -12.37 -7.82 -6.37
N SER A 927 -11.43 -8.17 -5.49
CA SER A 927 -11.40 -7.62 -4.12
C SER A 927 -11.35 -6.08 -4.05
N ASP A 928 -10.81 -5.39 -5.07
CA ASP A 928 -10.82 -3.91 -5.15
C ASP A 928 -12.22 -3.33 -5.45
N ALA A 929 -13.08 -4.09 -6.12
CA ALA A 929 -14.40 -3.67 -6.59
C ALA A 929 -15.57 -4.16 -5.71
N ALA A 930 -15.32 -4.88 -4.61
CA ALA A 930 -16.36 -5.47 -3.76
C ALA A 930 -17.10 -4.49 -2.82
N LYS A 931 -16.89 -3.17 -2.96
CA LYS A 931 -17.27 -2.12 -2.00
C LYS A 931 -18.66 -1.49 -2.17
N TYR A 932 -19.55 -2.11 -2.97
CA TYR A 932 -20.83 -1.50 -3.37
C TYR A 932 -22.01 -2.09 -2.58
N ASP A 933 -23.14 -1.39 -2.54
CA ASP A 933 -24.34 -1.81 -1.80
C ASP A 933 -25.16 -2.92 -2.53
N HIS A 934 -26.04 -3.58 -1.76
CA HIS A 934 -27.06 -4.56 -2.20
C HIS A 934 -26.66 -6.03 -2.45
N TRP A 935 -25.60 -6.54 -1.83
CA TRP A 935 -25.29 -7.99 -1.84
C TRP A 935 -26.08 -8.80 -0.80
N LYS A 936 -26.19 -10.13 -0.98
CA LYS A 936 -26.86 -11.06 -0.04
C LYS A 936 -25.93 -12.08 0.63
N LYS A 937 -24.87 -12.52 -0.05
CA LYS A 937 -23.89 -13.50 0.42
C LYS A 937 -22.54 -13.24 -0.23
N PHE A 938 -21.46 -13.26 0.54
CA PHE A 938 -20.09 -13.11 0.04
C PHE A 938 -19.32 -14.43 0.19
N VAL A 939 -18.68 -14.86 -0.89
CA VAL A 939 -17.75 -15.99 -0.91
C VAL A 939 -16.38 -15.49 -1.35
N VAL A 940 -15.43 -15.43 -0.43
CA VAL A 940 -14.04 -15.05 -0.70
C VAL A 940 -13.26 -16.31 -1.07
N ASP A 941 -12.82 -16.41 -2.32
CA ASP A 941 -12.01 -17.54 -2.79
C ASP A 941 -10.50 -17.27 -2.60
N GLU A 942 -9.75 -18.37 -2.40
CA GLU A 942 -8.35 -18.40 -1.96
C GLU A 942 -8.00 -17.34 -0.90
N ALA A 943 -8.78 -17.32 0.19
CA ALA A 943 -8.65 -16.41 1.33
C ALA A 943 -7.27 -16.42 2.04
N HIS A 944 -6.35 -17.33 1.68
CA HIS A 944 -4.98 -17.30 2.18
C HIS A 944 -4.18 -16.08 1.70
N TYR A 945 -4.53 -15.49 0.55
CA TYR A 945 -3.87 -14.28 0.03
C TYR A 945 -4.00 -13.06 0.96
N TYR A 946 -4.97 -13.06 1.88
CA TYR A 946 -5.13 -12.04 2.91
C TYR A 946 -4.11 -12.14 4.05
N PHE A 947 -3.23 -13.15 4.07
CA PHE A 947 -2.07 -13.21 4.96
C PHE A 947 -0.73 -13.59 4.29
N THR A 948 -0.73 -14.16 3.07
CA THR A 948 0.53 -14.38 2.31
C THR A 948 0.98 -13.15 1.52
N ASP A 949 0.05 -12.49 0.80
CA ASP A 949 0.36 -11.47 -0.23
C ASP A 949 -0.39 -10.15 -0.01
N ILE A 950 -0.56 -9.75 1.26
CA ILE A 950 -1.17 -8.48 1.70
C ILE A 950 -0.69 -7.27 0.85
N ASN A 951 0.60 -7.25 0.50
CA ASN A 951 1.26 -6.17 -0.24
C ASN A 951 1.20 -6.30 -1.77
N PHE A 952 0.60 -7.35 -2.33
CA PHE A 952 0.45 -7.52 -3.78
C PHE A 952 -0.68 -6.66 -4.37
N ARG A 953 -1.77 -6.45 -3.60
CA ARG A 953 -2.79 -5.41 -3.85
C ARG A 953 -2.99 -4.53 -2.61
N GLY A 954 -2.14 -3.51 -2.47
CA GLY A 954 -2.02 -2.62 -1.30
C GLY A 954 -3.22 -1.75 -0.91
N HIS A 955 -4.44 -2.04 -1.38
CA HIS A 955 -5.66 -1.36 -0.92
C HIS A 955 -6.81 -2.34 -0.64
N ALA A 956 -6.97 -3.42 -1.41
CA ALA A 956 -8.02 -4.42 -1.20
C ALA A 956 -7.66 -5.52 -0.21
N LEU A 957 -6.45 -6.10 -0.31
CA LEU A 957 -6.02 -7.18 0.60
C LEU A 957 -5.60 -6.63 1.97
N GLN A 958 -5.26 -5.34 2.06
CA GLN A 958 -4.95 -4.63 3.29
C GLN A 958 -6.17 -4.19 4.12
N ASN A 959 -7.40 -4.28 3.57
CA ASN A 959 -8.61 -3.87 4.29
C ASN A 959 -9.80 -4.81 4.02
N PRO A 960 -9.72 -6.11 4.41
CA PRO A 960 -10.85 -7.04 4.34
C PRO A 960 -12.07 -6.57 5.16
N PHE A 961 -11.84 -5.82 6.24
CA PHE A 961 -12.86 -5.17 7.07
C PHE A 961 -13.80 -4.26 6.27
N ALA A 962 -13.33 -3.62 5.18
CA ALA A 962 -14.16 -2.81 4.27
C ALA A 962 -15.12 -3.64 3.38
N ILE A 963 -14.97 -4.98 3.33
CA ILE A 963 -15.95 -5.88 2.69
C ILE A 963 -17.12 -6.14 3.67
N ARG A 964 -16.84 -6.10 4.98
CA ARG A 964 -17.78 -6.36 6.08
C ARG A 964 -18.60 -5.10 6.45
N ILE A 965 -19.10 -4.38 5.45
CA ILE A 965 -20.03 -3.25 5.64
C ILE A 965 -21.49 -3.73 5.63
N LEU A 966 -21.80 -4.86 4.97
CA LEU A 966 -23.16 -5.41 4.92
C LEU A 966 -23.36 -6.56 5.92
N PRO A 967 -24.55 -6.71 6.53
CA PRO A 967 -24.89 -7.80 7.46
C PRO A 967 -25.23 -9.10 6.70
N VAL A 968 -24.28 -9.59 5.92
CA VAL A 968 -24.40 -10.79 5.07
C VAL A 968 -23.52 -11.93 5.57
N GLN A 969 -23.90 -13.17 5.24
CA GLN A 969 -23.05 -14.33 5.48
C GLN A 969 -21.73 -14.19 4.69
N MET A 970 -20.61 -14.22 5.42
CA MET A 970 -19.27 -14.29 4.86
C MET A 970 -18.80 -15.75 4.84
N VAL A 971 -18.28 -16.17 3.70
CA VAL A 971 -17.66 -17.49 3.51
C VAL A 971 -16.22 -17.27 3.06
N LEU A 972 -15.25 -17.73 3.85
CA LEU A 972 -13.83 -17.69 3.47
C LEU A 972 -13.38 -19.08 3.03
N MET A 973 -12.99 -19.25 1.76
CA MET A 973 -12.54 -20.54 1.22
C MET A 973 -11.04 -20.51 0.89
N SER A 974 -10.30 -21.56 1.25
CA SER A 974 -8.92 -21.78 0.82
C SER A 974 -8.52 -23.25 1.04
N GLY A 975 -7.44 -23.69 0.38
CA GLY A 975 -6.85 -25.02 0.63
C GLY A 975 -5.84 -25.07 1.76
N THR A 976 -5.34 -23.91 2.20
CA THR A 976 -4.10 -23.78 2.97
C THR A 976 -4.24 -22.72 4.06
N ILE A 977 -5.24 -22.88 4.93
CA ILE A 977 -5.41 -22.08 6.16
C ILE A 977 -4.82 -22.88 7.34
N PRO A 978 -3.60 -22.57 7.82
CA PRO A 978 -3.07 -23.16 9.05
C PRO A 978 -3.90 -22.69 10.27
N PRO A 979 -3.95 -23.44 11.38
CA PRO A 979 -4.80 -23.08 12.52
C PRO A 979 -4.52 -21.67 13.06
N LYS A 980 -3.24 -21.27 13.10
CA LYS A 980 -2.81 -19.91 13.49
C LYS A 980 -3.50 -18.79 12.69
N ALA A 981 -3.78 -19.02 11.40
CA ALA A 981 -4.38 -18.03 10.53
C ALA A 981 -5.91 -17.96 10.66
N VAL A 982 -6.55 -18.90 11.36
CA VAL A 982 -8.01 -18.92 11.54
C VAL A 982 -8.48 -17.70 12.35
N ASP A 983 -7.84 -17.41 13.48
CA ASP A 983 -8.25 -16.28 14.35
C ASP A 983 -7.77 -14.93 13.80
N TYR A 984 -6.68 -14.92 13.02
CA TYR A 984 -6.34 -13.79 12.17
C TYR A 984 -7.47 -13.50 11.17
N LEU A 985 -7.92 -14.48 10.38
CA LEU A 985 -9.02 -14.29 9.43
C LEU A 985 -10.34 -13.89 10.12
N LYS A 986 -10.69 -14.47 11.28
CA LYS A 986 -11.86 -14.06 12.07
C LYS A 986 -11.80 -12.58 12.46
N SER A 987 -10.65 -12.10 12.95
CA SER A 987 -10.49 -10.70 13.35
C SER A 987 -10.48 -9.75 12.14
N GLN A 988 -9.74 -10.08 11.08
CA GLN A 988 -9.62 -9.21 9.90
C GLN A 988 -10.92 -9.06 9.10
N PHE A 989 -11.75 -10.11 9.02
CA PHE A 989 -13.06 -10.06 8.37
C PHE A 989 -14.22 -9.82 9.35
N VAL A 990 -13.94 -9.66 10.65
CA VAL A 990 -14.91 -9.51 11.75
C VAL A 990 -16.06 -10.53 11.67
N LEU A 991 -15.70 -11.81 11.68
CA LEU A 991 -16.65 -12.92 11.54
C LEU A 991 -17.34 -13.26 12.87
N HIS A 992 -18.66 -13.49 12.85
CA HIS A 992 -19.47 -13.77 14.03
C HIS A 992 -19.88 -15.24 14.08
N ASN A 993 -19.59 -15.88 15.21
CA ASN A 993 -19.82 -17.31 15.45
C ASN A 993 -19.32 -18.23 14.30
N ALA A 994 -18.15 -17.89 13.73
CA ALA A 994 -17.69 -18.46 12.47
C ALA A 994 -17.44 -19.98 12.56
N LEU A 995 -18.22 -20.77 11.84
CA LEU A 995 -18.05 -22.22 11.77
C LEU A 995 -16.81 -22.56 10.93
N VAL A 996 -15.82 -23.20 11.56
CA VAL A 996 -14.60 -23.64 10.88
C VAL A 996 -14.78 -25.09 10.42
N ILE A 997 -14.87 -25.29 9.10
CA ILE A 997 -15.02 -26.59 8.46
C ILE A 997 -13.69 -26.92 7.77
N LYS A 998 -13.06 -28.03 8.16
CA LYS A 998 -11.70 -28.38 7.73
C LYS A 998 -11.52 -29.86 7.44
N THR A 999 -10.80 -30.18 6.37
CA THR A 999 -10.23 -31.51 6.13
C THR A 999 -8.74 -31.51 6.43
N HIS A 1000 -8.18 -32.70 6.70
CA HIS A 1000 -6.75 -32.94 6.68
C HIS A 1000 -6.11 -32.44 5.36
N SER A 1001 -4.93 -31.84 5.44
CA SER A 1001 -4.25 -31.16 4.34
C SER A 1001 -3.50 -32.10 3.41
N SER A 1002 -3.08 -33.27 3.89
CA SER A 1002 -2.15 -34.11 3.14
C SER A 1002 -2.72 -34.64 1.82
N ARG A 1003 -1.82 -34.74 0.85
CA ARG A 1003 -1.96 -35.57 -0.33
C ARG A 1003 -1.23 -36.89 -0.02
N LEU A 1004 -1.93 -38.02 -0.17
CA LEU A 1004 -1.35 -39.36 -0.02
C LEU A 1004 -0.67 -39.76 -1.33
N GLU A 1005 -1.30 -39.36 -2.44
CA GLU A 1005 -0.87 -39.48 -3.84
C GLU A 1005 0.39 -38.66 -4.22
N ILE A 1006 1.10 -38.07 -3.25
CA ILE A 1006 2.31 -37.26 -3.49
C ILE A 1006 3.51 -37.81 -2.72
N GLU A 1007 4.52 -38.26 -3.46
CA GLU A 1007 5.87 -38.51 -2.94
C GLU A 1007 6.53 -37.16 -2.61
N TYR A 1008 7.22 -37.05 -1.47
CA TYR A 1008 7.92 -35.82 -1.08
C TYR A 1008 9.44 -36.04 -1.07
N LEU A 1009 10.12 -35.40 -2.03
CA LEU A 1009 11.56 -35.53 -2.27
C LEU A 1009 12.26 -34.18 -2.09
N ARG A 1010 13.21 -34.11 -1.14
CA ARG A 1010 14.03 -32.92 -0.87
C ARG A 1010 15.50 -33.22 -1.12
N GLU A 1011 16.04 -32.68 -2.20
CA GLU A 1011 17.45 -32.73 -2.55
C GLU A 1011 18.34 -31.93 -1.58
N LYS A 1012 19.64 -32.19 -1.65
CA LYS A 1012 20.63 -31.33 -0.96
C LYS A 1012 20.64 -29.94 -1.61
N PRO A 1013 20.78 -28.84 -0.82
CA PRO A 1013 20.87 -27.50 -1.37
C PRO A 1013 21.95 -27.38 -2.44
N ALA A 1014 21.63 -26.64 -3.50
CA ALA A 1014 22.54 -26.30 -4.59
C ALA A 1014 23.14 -24.90 -4.39
N SER A 1015 24.35 -24.72 -4.92
CA SER A 1015 25.06 -23.44 -4.95
C SER A 1015 24.68 -22.60 -6.17
N HIS A 1016 24.42 -23.25 -7.31
CA HIS A 1016 24.18 -22.57 -8.59
C HIS A 1016 22.90 -23.03 -9.29
N LEU A 1017 22.34 -22.19 -10.17
CA LEU A 1017 21.12 -22.53 -10.93
C LEU A 1017 21.33 -23.72 -11.87
N ASP A 1018 22.47 -23.78 -12.54
CA ASP A 1018 22.83 -24.85 -13.47
C ASP A 1018 22.86 -26.23 -12.79
N GLU A 1019 23.37 -26.28 -11.56
CA GLU A 1019 23.37 -27.47 -10.70
C GLU A 1019 21.93 -27.97 -10.41
N MET A 1020 20.98 -27.05 -10.15
CA MET A 1020 19.58 -27.39 -9.95
C MET A 1020 18.92 -27.92 -11.22
N VAL A 1021 19.18 -27.29 -12.37
CA VAL A 1021 18.62 -27.70 -13.67
C VAL A 1021 19.14 -29.08 -14.06
N VAL A 1022 20.45 -29.33 -13.95
CA VAL A 1022 21.06 -30.63 -14.27
C VAL A 1022 20.57 -31.74 -13.33
N ARG A 1023 20.42 -31.46 -12.01
CA ARG A 1023 19.79 -32.41 -11.07
C ARG A 1023 18.35 -32.75 -11.48
N PHE A 1024 17.55 -31.74 -11.79
CA PHE A 1024 16.16 -31.97 -12.20
C PHE A 1024 16.04 -32.72 -13.52
N GLN A 1025 16.84 -32.40 -14.54
CA GLN A 1025 16.89 -33.13 -15.81
C GLN A 1025 17.28 -34.60 -15.58
N GLY A 1026 18.30 -34.85 -14.74
CA GLY A 1026 18.71 -36.21 -14.37
C GLY A 1026 17.67 -36.97 -13.54
N TYR A 1027 16.84 -36.28 -12.75
CA TYR A 1027 15.70 -36.89 -12.05
C TYR A 1027 14.55 -37.20 -13.01
N LEU A 1028 14.12 -36.24 -13.83
CA LEU A 1028 13.04 -36.40 -14.81
C LEU A 1028 13.31 -37.56 -15.78
N ALA A 1029 14.55 -37.68 -16.27
CA ALA A 1029 14.96 -38.78 -17.14
C ALA A 1029 14.86 -40.16 -16.46
N LYS A 1030 15.17 -40.25 -15.16
CA LYS A 1030 14.97 -41.48 -14.38
C LYS A 1030 13.50 -41.77 -14.11
N TYR A 1031 12.72 -40.73 -13.80
CA TYR A 1031 11.28 -40.86 -13.56
C TYR A 1031 10.56 -41.40 -14.80
N LYS A 1032 10.85 -40.86 -16.00
CA LYS A 1032 10.35 -41.37 -17.29
C LYS A 1032 10.78 -42.82 -17.64
N GLN A 1033 11.79 -43.36 -16.96
CA GLN A 1033 12.28 -44.74 -17.16
C GLN A 1033 11.73 -45.73 -16.12
N LYS A 1034 11.51 -45.27 -14.88
CA LYS A 1034 10.93 -46.06 -13.78
C LYS A 1034 9.41 -46.14 -13.92
N GLU A 1035 8.78 -44.98 -14.06
CA GLU A 1035 7.33 -44.84 -14.22
C GLU A 1035 6.96 -44.77 -15.71
N LYS A 1036 5.79 -45.31 -16.07
CA LYS A 1036 5.29 -45.33 -17.44
C LYS A 1036 4.73 -43.96 -17.85
N TRP A 1037 5.62 -42.98 -18.01
CA TRP A 1037 5.26 -41.63 -18.45
C TRP A 1037 4.52 -41.66 -19.78
N ASN A 1038 3.32 -41.08 -19.82
CA ASN A 1038 2.54 -40.92 -21.04
C ASN A 1038 2.79 -39.54 -21.64
N ASP A 1039 3.56 -39.45 -22.73
CA ASP A 1039 3.86 -38.15 -23.37
C ASP A 1039 2.59 -37.38 -23.81
N GLU A 1040 1.48 -38.06 -24.11
CA GLU A 1040 0.21 -37.40 -24.46
C GLU A 1040 -0.41 -36.63 -23.29
N THR A 1041 -0.32 -37.14 -22.05
CA THR A 1041 -1.05 -36.59 -20.89
C THR A 1041 -0.17 -36.11 -19.74
N ASP A 1042 0.97 -36.74 -19.48
CA ASP A 1042 1.77 -36.42 -18.31
C ASP A 1042 2.55 -35.12 -18.51
N ARG A 1043 2.55 -34.28 -17.47
CA ARG A 1043 3.21 -32.97 -17.47
C ARG A 1043 4.00 -32.72 -16.19
N PHE A 1044 5.00 -31.85 -16.28
CA PHE A 1044 5.70 -31.31 -15.11
C PHE A 1044 5.56 -29.78 -14.98
N LEU A 1045 5.70 -29.28 -13.76
CA LEU A 1045 5.75 -27.84 -13.45
C LEU A 1045 7.03 -27.54 -12.67
N ILE A 1046 7.71 -26.44 -13.01
CA ILE A 1046 8.86 -25.94 -12.25
C ILE A 1046 8.51 -24.59 -11.62
N PHE A 1047 8.39 -24.56 -10.30
CA PHE A 1047 8.25 -23.33 -9.53
C PHE A 1047 9.60 -22.75 -9.14
N THR A 1048 9.72 -21.42 -9.17
CA THR A 1048 10.90 -20.70 -8.67
C THR A 1048 10.52 -19.33 -8.10
N PRO A 1049 11.16 -18.87 -7.00
CA PRO A 1049 10.84 -17.60 -6.35
C PRO A 1049 11.22 -16.36 -7.18
N PHE A 1050 12.24 -16.44 -8.05
CA PHE A 1050 12.81 -15.28 -8.74
C PHE A 1050 12.56 -15.33 -10.26
N ILE A 1051 12.13 -14.20 -10.82
CA ILE A 1051 11.83 -14.06 -12.26
C ILE A 1051 13.07 -14.33 -13.12
N GLU A 1052 14.24 -13.84 -12.69
CA GLU A 1052 15.49 -13.96 -13.44
C GLU A 1052 16.06 -15.39 -13.38
N ASP A 1053 15.86 -16.12 -12.27
CA ASP A 1053 16.10 -17.57 -12.22
C ASP A 1053 15.14 -18.31 -13.18
N GLY A 1054 13.85 -17.97 -13.18
CA GLY A 1054 12.84 -18.62 -14.02
C GLY A 1054 13.08 -18.46 -15.53
N MET A 1055 13.51 -17.28 -15.98
CA MET A 1055 13.93 -17.04 -17.36
C MET A 1055 15.13 -17.92 -17.76
N ASN A 1056 16.10 -18.09 -16.86
CA ASN A 1056 17.27 -18.91 -17.10
C ASN A 1056 16.96 -20.42 -17.08
N ILE A 1057 16.10 -20.88 -16.18
CA ILE A 1057 15.61 -22.27 -16.15
C ILE A 1057 14.84 -22.58 -17.45
N ALA A 1058 13.89 -21.73 -17.83
CA ALA A 1058 13.09 -21.89 -19.05
C ALA A 1058 13.97 -22.01 -20.31
N LYS A 1059 14.94 -21.09 -20.46
CA LYS A 1059 15.92 -21.11 -21.56
C LYS A 1059 16.81 -22.36 -21.57
N LYS A 1060 17.20 -22.90 -20.41
CA LYS A 1060 18.03 -24.11 -20.29
C LYS A 1060 17.23 -25.42 -20.44
N MET A 1061 15.93 -25.39 -20.13
CA MET A 1061 15.02 -26.53 -20.25
C MET A 1061 14.32 -26.61 -21.62
N GLY A 1062 14.34 -25.54 -22.42
CA GLY A 1062 13.66 -25.50 -23.72
C GLY A 1062 12.14 -25.36 -23.64
N ILE A 1063 11.63 -24.75 -22.57
CA ILE A 1063 10.19 -24.63 -22.26
C ILE A 1063 9.80 -23.19 -21.91
N GLU A 1064 8.49 -22.90 -21.90
CA GLU A 1064 7.97 -21.55 -21.62
C GLU A 1064 7.91 -21.20 -20.12
N PHE A 1065 7.83 -19.89 -19.82
CA PHE A 1065 7.80 -19.35 -18.46
C PHE A 1065 6.55 -18.49 -18.20
N TYR A 1066 5.66 -18.98 -17.32
CA TYR A 1066 4.46 -18.27 -16.88
C TYR A 1066 4.76 -17.36 -15.69
N HIS A 1067 4.66 -16.03 -15.86
CA HIS A 1067 5.08 -15.08 -14.83
C HIS A 1067 4.28 -13.78 -14.69
N GLY A 1068 4.37 -13.18 -13.49
CA GLY A 1068 3.77 -11.90 -13.12
C GLY A 1068 4.72 -10.69 -13.16
N SER A 1069 5.85 -10.76 -13.88
CA SER A 1069 6.86 -9.69 -13.94
C SER A 1069 6.29 -8.33 -14.35
N LYS A 1070 6.67 -7.26 -13.64
CA LYS A 1070 6.42 -5.86 -14.05
C LYS A 1070 7.48 -5.32 -15.03
N LYS A 1071 8.69 -5.90 -15.05
CA LYS A 1071 9.76 -5.51 -16.00
C LYS A 1071 9.44 -5.94 -17.43
N GLN A 1072 8.80 -7.10 -17.56
CA GLN A 1072 8.37 -7.71 -18.82
C GLN A 1072 6.96 -8.29 -18.59
N PRO A 1073 5.89 -7.49 -18.78
CA PRO A 1073 4.54 -7.95 -18.51
C PRO A 1073 4.04 -8.88 -19.63
N LEU A 1074 3.65 -10.09 -19.25
CA LEU A 1074 2.86 -10.97 -20.13
C LEU A 1074 1.39 -10.56 -20.07
N THR A 1075 0.74 -10.41 -21.23
CA THR A 1075 -0.70 -10.12 -21.33
C THR A 1075 -1.55 -11.31 -20.89
N ALA A 1076 -2.88 -11.14 -20.81
CA ALA A 1076 -3.79 -12.24 -20.48
C ALA A 1076 -3.78 -13.32 -21.58
N GLU A 1077 -3.76 -12.89 -22.83
CA GLU A 1077 -3.74 -13.71 -24.04
C GLU A 1077 -2.42 -14.50 -24.16
N GLN A 1078 -1.29 -13.86 -23.84
CA GLN A 1078 0.01 -14.54 -23.80
C GLN A 1078 0.07 -15.62 -22.72
N LYS A 1079 -0.44 -15.32 -21.52
CA LYS A 1079 -0.52 -16.31 -20.42
C LYS A 1079 -1.44 -17.47 -20.75
N GLN A 1080 -2.59 -17.20 -21.35
CA GLN A 1080 -3.51 -18.22 -21.82
C GLN A 1080 -2.88 -19.08 -22.92
N GLY A 1081 -2.19 -18.47 -23.88
CA GLY A 1081 -1.47 -19.19 -24.94
C GLY A 1081 -0.38 -20.13 -24.41
N ILE A 1082 0.46 -19.66 -23.49
CA ILE A 1082 1.49 -20.49 -22.81
C ILE A 1082 0.81 -21.69 -22.11
N TYR A 1083 -0.29 -21.44 -21.40
CA TYR A 1083 -1.02 -22.47 -20.68
C TYR A 1083 -1.66 -23.51 -21.61
N GLU A 1084 -2.29 -23.08 -22.71
CA GLU A 1084 -2.90 -23.97 -23.70
C GLU A 1084 -1.86 -24.86 -24.40
N ARG A 1085 -0.70 -24.31 -24.76
CA ARG A 1085 0.40 -25.08 -25.38
C ARG A 1085 0.94 -26.17 -24.43
N TRP A 1086 1.13 -25.83 -23.16
CA TRP A 1086 1.52 -26.80 -22.14
C TRP A 1086 0.47 -27.89 -21.92
N VAL A 1087 -0.82 -27.54 -21.85
CA VAL A 1087 -1.93 -28.52 -21.76
C VAL A 1087 -1.93 -29.47 -22.97
N ARG A 1088 -1.78 -28.94 -24.19
CA ARG A 1088 -1.72 -29.72 -25.44
C ARG A 1088 -0.46 -30.59 -25.59
N GLY A 1089 0.57 -30.36 -24.80
CA GLY A 1089 1.84 -31.10 -24.91
C GLY A 1089 2.82 -30.55 -25.94
N GLU A 1090 2.59 -29.33 -26.47
CA GLU A 1090 3.58 -28.61 -27.29
C GLU A 1090 4.87 -28.36 -26.49
N HIS A 1091 4.75 -28.29 -25.15
CA HIS A 1091 5.84 -28.45 -24.19
C HIS A 1091 5.39 -29.37 -23.04
N GLU A 1092 6.17 -30.42 -22.73
CA GLU A 1092 5.89 -31.35 -21.61
C GLU A 1092 5.87 -30.68 -20.23
N GLY A 1093 6.51 -29.53 -20.11
CA GLY A 1093 6.65 -28.80 -18.87
C GLY A 1093 6.61 -27.29 -19.04
N MET A 1094 6.40 -26.60 -17.93
CA MET A 1094 6.32 -25.14 -17.87
C MET A 1094 7.00 -24.63 -16.60
N VAL A 1095 7.80 -23.58 -16.72
CA VAL A 1095 8.31 -22.83 -15.56
C VAL A 1095 7.23 -21.86 -15.10
N ALA A 1096 7.11 -21.63 -13.79
CA ALA A 1096 6.10 -20.75 -13.21
C ALA A 1096 6.65 -19.96 -12.02
N SER A 1097 6.25 -18.68 -11.94
CA SER A 1097 6.35 -17.91 -10.69
C SER A 1097 5.10 -18.15 -9.83
N THR A 1098 5.01 -17.51 -8.66
CA THR A 1098 3.77 -17.45 -7.85
C THR A 1098 2.53 -16.95 -8.61
N ALA A 1099 2.68 -16.39 -9.82
CA ALA A 1099 1.58 -16.02 -10.70
C ALA A 1099 0.72 -17.20 -11.20
N LEU A 1100 1.27 -18.43 -11.25
CA LEU A 1100 0.51 -19.67 -11.48
C LEU A 1100 0.11 -20.36 -10.14
N GLY A 1101 0.37 -19.71 -9.00
CA GLY A 1101 0.13 -20.25 -7.66
C GLY A 1101 -1.33 -20.69 -7.45
N ALA A 1102 -2.29 -19.96 -8.04
CA ALA A 1102 -3.71 -20.29 -8.07
C ALA A 1102 -4.25 -20.36 -9.52
N GLY A 1103 -5.25 -21.21 -9.80
CA GLY A 1103 -6.04 -21.17 -11.06
C GLY A 1103 -5.72 -22.17 -12.19
N ASN A 1104 -4.70 -23.02 -12.09
CA ASN A 1104 -4.50 -24.17 -12.99
C ASN A 1104 -5.12 -25.43 -12.35
N ASP A 1105 -5.81 -26.25 -13.15
CA ASP A 1105 -6.52 -27.47 -12.74
C ASP A 1105 -6.28 -28.69 -13.66
N TYR A 1106 -5.12 -28.75 -14.33
CA TYR A 1106 -4.73 -29.91 -15.13
C TYR A 1106 -4.48 -31.14 -14.24
N GLY A 1107 -5.12 -32.28 -14.54
CA GLY A 1107 -5.11 -33.47 -13.70
C GLY A 1107 -3.73 -34.15 -13.61
N HIS A 1108 -3.14 -34.41 -14.78
CA HIS A 1108 -2.00 -35.31 -14.98
C HIS A 1108 -0.63 -34.64 -14.76
N VAL A 1109 -0.51 -33.79 -13.75
CA VAL A 1109 0.80 -33.24 -13.35
C VAL A 1109 1.52 -34.28 -12.49
N ARG A 1110 2.44 -35.04 -13.09
CA ARG A 1110 3.23 -36.08 -12.41
C ARG A 1110 4.34 -35.50 -11.54
N ILE A 1111 4.87 -34.31 -11.84
CA ILE A 1111 5.94 -33.69 -11.03
C ILE A 1111 5.69 -32.19 -10.82
N ALA A 1112 5.65 -31.77 -9.55
CA ALA A 1112 5.68 -30.36 -9.13
C ALA A 1112 7.05 -30.04 -8.52
N ALA A 1113 7.98 -29.61 -9.36
CA ALA A 1113 9.35 -29.29 -8.99
C ALA A 1113 9.48 -27.85 -8.45
N HIS A 1114 10.41 -27.65 -7.51
CA HIS A 1114 10.78 -26.35 -6.95
C HIS A 1114 12.29 -26.19 -7.08
N LEU A 1115 12.74 -25.32 -8.00
CA LEU A 1115 14.15 -25.02 -8.22
C LEU A 1115 14.46 -23.64 -7.65
N GLY A 1116 15.13 -23.63 -6.51
CA GLY A 1116 15.21 -22.49 -5.62
C GLY A 1116 14.16 -22.59 -4.51
N THR A 1117 14.47 -21.96 -3.38
CA THR A 1117 13.74 -22.20 -2.13
C THR A 1117 12.43 -21.40 -2.07
N PRO A 1118 11.27 -22.03 -1.81
CA PRO A 1118 9.99 -21.33 -1.61
C PRO A 1118 10.06 -20.27 -0.51
N TYR A 1119 9.24 -19.23 -0.63
CA TYR A 1119 9.20 -18.13 0.34
C TYR A 1119 8.60 -18.53 1.70
N ASP A 1120 7.59 -19.40 1.68
CA ASP A 1120 6.77 -19.76 2.84
C ASP A 1120 6.03 -21.11 2.61
N MET A 1121 5.56 -21.72 3.69
CA MET A 1121 4.98 -23.05 3.70
C MET A 1121 3.60 -23.13 3.01
N VAL A 1122 2.82 -22.05 3.07
CA VAL A 1122 1.49 -21.96 2.43
C VAL A 1122 1.63 -21.93 0.91
N THR A 1123 2.53 -21.10 0.40
CA THR A 1123 2.87 -21.00 -1.03
C THR A 1123 3.39 -22.34 -1.55
N PHE A 1124 4.33 -22.98 -0.83
CA PHE A 1124 4.84 -24.30 -1.18
C PHE A 1124 3.73 -25.35 -1.24
N ALA A 1125 2.85 -25.42 -0.23
CA ALA A 1125 1.75 -26.38 -0.20
C ALA A 1125 0.75 -26.19 -1.37
N GLN A 1126 0.42 -24.94 -1.72
CA GLN A 1126 -0.41 -24.62 -2.90
C GLN A 1126 0.27 -25.03 -4.21
N GLN A 1127 1.58 -24.86 -4.32
CA GLN A 1127 2.37 -25.22 -5.51
C GLN A 1127 2.56 -26.73 -5.66
N THR A 1128 2.86 -27.46 -4.58
CA THR A 1128 2.92 -28.95 -4.59
C THR A 1128 1.55 -29.57 -4.81
N GLY A 1129 0.48 -28.98 -4.26
CA GLY A 1129 -0.92 -29.42 -4.38
C GLY A 1129 -1.52 -29.29 -5.79
N ARG A 1130 -0.66 -29.18 -6.81
CA ARG A 1130 -0.96 -29.19 -8.25
C ARG A 1130 -0.66 -30.53 -8.88
N ALA A 1131 0.23 -31.31 -8.26
CA ALA A 1131 0.52 -32.68 -8.66
C ALA A 1131 -0.65 -33.64 -8.34
N GLY A 1132 -0.73 -34.73 -9.10
CA GLY A 1132 -1.63 -35.88 -8.88
C GLY A 1132 -3.10 -35.51 -8.69
N ARG A 1133 -3.65 -34.58 -9.49
CA ARG A 1133 -5.05 -34.13 -9.33
C ARG A 1133 -6.09 -35.09 -9.91
N ASP A 1134 -5.64 -35.97 -10.79
CA ASP A 1134 -6.33 -37.23 -11.15
C ASP A 1134 -6.43 -38.21 -9.97
N GLY A 1135 -5.54 -38.10 -8.98
CA GLY A 1135 -5.42 -39.01 -7.84
C GLY A 1135 -4.32 -40.06 -8.00
N GLU A 1136 -3.69 -40.12 -9.17
CA GLU A 1136 -2.60 -41.04 -9.50
C GLU A 1136 -1.25 -40.52 -8.96
N PRO A 1137 -0.29 -41.41 -8.62
CA PRO A 1137 0.99 -41.06 -8.02
C PRO A 1137 1.73 -39.91 -8.73
N ALA A 1138 2.32 -39.02 -7.94
CA ALA A 1138 3.05 -37.86 -8.41
C ALA A 1138 4.09 -37.38 -7.39
N VAL A 1139 5.04 -36.52 -7.80
CA VAL A 1139 6.20 -36.15 -6.98
C VAL A 1139 6.28 -34.65 -6.71
N SER A 1140 6.47 -34.29 -5.45
CA SER A 1140 6.91 -32.98 -4.97
C SER A 1140 8.44 -32.96 -4.87
N TYR A 1141 9.12 -32.50 -5.91
CA TYR A 1141 10.59 -32.42 -5.99
C TYR A 1141 11.11 -31.04 -5.56
N LEU A 1142 12.01 -30.95 -4.59
CA LEU A 1142 12.55 -29.67 -4.08
C LEU A 1142 14.08 -29.65 -4.08
N VAL A 1143 14.68 -28.70 -4.82
CA VAL A 1143 16.12 -28.36 -4.74
C VAL A 1143 16.26 -26.95 -4.15
N PRO A 1144 16.66 -26.81 -2.87
CA PRO A 1144 16.88 -25.50 -2.26
C PRO A 1144 18.09 -24.77 -2.88
N LYS A 1145 18.02 -23.44 -2.94
CA LYS A 1145 19.13 -22.55 -3.36
C LYS A 1145 19.53 -21.68 -2.16
N GLY A 1146 20.73 -21.90 -1.62
CA GLY A 1146 21.28 -21.14 -0.48
C GLY A 1146 20.40 -21.09 0.78
N LYS A 1147 20.56 -20.03 1.58
CA LYS A 1147 19.65 -19.69 2.69
C LYS A 1147 18.41 -18.95 2.15
N ILE A 1148 17.27 -19.09 2.83
CA ILE A 1148 16.04 -18.36 2.47
C ILE A 1148 16.25 -16.85 2.64
N GLN A 1149 16.36 -16.13 1.52
CA GLN A 1149 16.37 -14.66 1.48
C GLN A 1149 14.92 -14.14 1.40
N GLY A 1150 14.26 -14.06 2.55
CA GLY A 1150 12.92 -13.50 2.66
C GLY A 1150 12.92 -11.96 2.56
N ARG A 1151 11.78 -11.37 2.17
CA ARG A 1151 11.52 -9.95 2.41
C ARG A 1151 11.40 -9.71 3.92
N ASN A 1152 12.16 -8.76 4.45
CA ASN A 1152 12.04 -8.31 5.83
C ASN A 1152 10.59 -7.84 6.09
N GLY A 1153 9.98 -8.40 7.14
CA GLY A 1153 8.65 -8.08 7.60
C GLY A 1153 8.33 -8.95 8.81
N GLU A 1154 8.00 -8.30 9.93
CA GLU A 1154 7.82 -8.91 11.24
C GLU A 1154 6.48 -9.66 11.31
N ASP A 1155 6.44 -10.86 10.72
CA ASP A 1155 5.34 -11.82 10.84
C ASP A 1155 5.42 -12.51 12.20
N THR A 1156 5.04 -11.79 13.26
CA THR A 1156 5.20 -12.15 14.68
C THR A 1156 4.49 -13.45 15.11
N ALA A 1157 3.66 -14.03 14.23
CA ALA A 1157 2.97 -15.30 14.47
C ALA A 1157 3.38 -16.43 13.48
N ASP A 1158 4.21 -16.15 12.48
CA ASP A 1158 4.55 -17.06 11.36
C ASP A 1158 3.28 -17.58 10.65
N LEU A 1159 2.40 -16.68 10.21
CA LEU A 1159 1.09 -17.01 9.61
C LEU A 1159 1.22 -17.69 8.25
N ALA A 1160 2.19 -17.26 7.43
CA ALA A 1160 2.47 -17.89 6.13
C ALA A 1160 3.38 -19.13 6.24
N GLY A 1161 4.08 -19.32 7.36
CA GLY A 1161 5.00 -20.43 7.55
C GLY A 1161 6.38 -20.20 6.92
N LYS A 1162 6.96 -19.00 7.10
CA LYS A 1162 8.36 -18.72 6.72
C LYS A 1162 9.32 -19.52 7.59
N GLU A 1163 9.08 -19.58 8.91
CA GLU A 1163 9.89 -20.43 9.79
C GLU A 1163 9.64 -21.91 9.53
N ALA A 1164 8.38 -22.30 9.30
CA ALA A 1164 8.04 -23.66 8.92
C ALA A 1164 8.78 -24.09 7.64
N MET A 1165 8.84 -23.23 6.61
CA MET A 1165 9.61 -23.51 5.38
C MET A 1165 11.12 -23.57 5.64
N GLN A 1166 11.67 -22.70 6.51
CA GLN A 1166 13.09 -22.81 6.92
C GLN A 1166 13.37 -24.15 7.63
N LYS A 1167 12.49 -24.60 8.52
CA LYS A 1167 12.59 -25.89 9.22
C LYS A 1167 12.45 -27.07 8.24
N TYR A 1168 11.58 -26.97 7.25
CA TYR A 1168 11.43 -27.97 6.18
C TYR A 1168 12.69 -28.11 5.31
N VAL A 1169 13.35 -27.00 5.00
CA VAL A 1169 14.58 -26.98 4.18
C VAL A 1169 15.82 -27.39 4.97
N GLN A 1170 15.96 -26.94 6.22
CA GLN A 1170 17.19 -27.09 7.03
C GLN A 1170 17.11 -28.21 8.09
N GLY A 1171 15.92 -28.79 8.30
CA GLY A 1171 15.64 -29.73 9.38
C GLY A 1171 16.49 -31.00 9.33
N ARG A 1172 16.99 -31.40 10.51
CA ARG A 1172 17.73 -32.66 10.71
C ARG A 1172 16.81 -33.85 10.46
N ILE A 1173 17.40 -34.88 9.86
CA ILE A 1173 16.70 -36.12 9.48
C ILE A 1173 16.66 -37.06 10.69
N SER A 1174 15.53 -37.10 11.38
CA SER A 1174 15.25 -38.08 12.43
C SER A 1174 13.76 -38.39 12.51
N TYR A 1175 13.36 -39.62 12.24
CA TYR A 1175 11.97 -40.08 12.38
C TYR A 1175 11.49 -39.92 13.86
N PRO A 1176 10.23 -39.52 14.13
CA PRO A 1176 9.17 -39.18 13.17
C PRO A 1176 9.20 -37.75 12.63
N THR A 1177 9.75 -36.79 13.38
CA THR A 1177 9.65 -35.35 13.08
C THR A 1177 10.40 -34.92 11.81
N GLY A 1178 11.33 -35.73 11.31
CA GLY A 1178 12.01 -35.55 10.03
C GLY A 1178 11.15 -35.89 8.79
N CYS A 1179 9.96 -36.47 8.95
CA CYS A 1179 9.07 -36.78 7.83
C CYS A 1179 8.48 -35.50 7.20
N PHE A 1180 8.59 -35.35 5.88
CA PHE A 1180 8.08 -34.16 5.19
C PHE A 1180 6.56 -34.01 5.29
N ARG A 1181 5.80 -35.11 5.19
CA ARG A 1181 4.33 -35.11 5.40
C ARG A 1181 3.97 -34.72 6.85
N TYR A 1182 4.82 -35.05 7.83
CA TYR A 1182 4.63 -34.65 9.23
C TYR A 1182 4.78 -33.14 9.39
N GLN A 1183 5.84 -32.54 8.85
CA GLN A 1183 6.10 -31.10 8.96
C GLN A 1183 5.05 -30.26 8.21
N LEU A 1184 4.59 -30.74 7.05
CA LEU A 1184 3.48 -30.15 6.30
C LEU A 1184 2.18 -30.11 7.12
N SER A 1185 1.78 -31.23 7.71
CA SER A 1185 0.52 -31.34 8.48
C SER A 1185 0.61 -30.73 9.88
N GLU A 1186 1.79 -30.73 10.52
CA GLU A 1186 2.03 -30.00 11.77
C GLU A 1186 1.77 -28.51 11.61
N PHE A 1187 2.24 -27.91 10.52
CA PHE A 1187 1.95 -26.52 10.19
C PHE A 1187 0.51 -26.31 9.68
N LEU A 1188 0.08 -27.08 8.67
CA LEU A 1188 -1.20 -26.86 7.98
C LEU A 1188 -2.41 -27.29 8.79
N ASP A 1189 -2.32 -28.34 9.61
CA ASP A 1189 -3.46 -28.87 10.39
C ASP A 1189 -3.30 -28.70 11.91
N GLY A 1190 -2.10 -28.36 12.40
CA GLY A 1190 -1.81 -28.22 13.83
C GLY A 1190 -1.44 -29.53 14.52
N LYS A 1191 -1.31 -30.62 13.77
CA LYS A 1191 -0.84 -31.93 14.22
C LYS A 1191 -0.13 -32.62 13.07
N GLY A 1192 1.12 -33.03 13.30
CA GLY A 1192 1.88 -33.76 12.30
C GLY A 1192 1.45 -35.23 12.17
N TYR A 1193 1.42 -35.72 10.94
CA TYR A 1193 1.18 -37.12 10.56
C TYR A 1193 2.30 -37.59 9.62
N THR A 1194 2.93 -38.72 9.94
CA THR A 1194 3.97 -39.34 9.11
C THR A 1194 3.36 -40.05 7.89
N CYS A 1195 4.18 -40.62 7.01
CA CYS A 1195 3.66 -41.43 5.90
C CYS A 1195 2.96 -42.70 6.43
N TYR A 1196 3.60 -43.39 7.40
CA TYR A 1196 3.08 -44.62 8.01
C TYR A 1196 1.76 -44.44 8.80
N ASP A 1197 1.39 -43.22 9.19
CA ASP A 1197 0.08 -42.94 9.82
C ASP A 1197 -1.11 -43.12 8.83
N PHE A 1198 -0.83 -43.32 7.54
CA PHE A 1198 -1.82 -43.59 6.48
C PHE A 1198 -1.73 -45.01 5.91
N GLY A 1199 -0.85 -45.86 6.43
CA GLY A 1199 -0.64 -47.21 5.92
C GLY A 1199 -0.02 -47.23 4.52
N ASP A 1200 -0.32 -48.29 3.76
CA ASP A 1200 0.27 -48.55 2.44
C ASP A 1200 -0.35 -47.70 1.31
N ASP A 1201 -1.46 -46.99 1.59
CA ASP A 1201 -2.19 -46.12 0.64
C ASP A 1201 -1.49 -44.75 0.40
N ALA A 1202 -0.26 -44.55 0.88
CA ALA A 1202 0.40 -43.24 0.88
C ALA A 1202 1.88 -43.27 0.46
N GLU A 1203 2.20 -42.54 -0.61
CA GLU A 1203 3.56 -42.42 -1.15
C GLU A 1203 4.55 -41.98 -0.09
N LEU A 1204 5.61 -42.76 0.14
CA LEU A 1204 6.61 -42.48 1.15
C LEU A 1204 7.44 -41.25 0.77
N CYS A 1205 7.65 -40.32 1.70
CA CYS A 1205 8.69 -39.32 1.51
C CYS A 1205 10.07 -39.98 1.67
N THR A 1206 11.12 -39.46 1.02
CA THR A 1206 12.46 -40.11 1.02
C THR A 1206 12.99 -40.43 2.42
N ILE A 1207 12.68 -39.62 3.43
CA ILE A 1207 13.08 -39.88 4.82
C ILE A 1207 12.41 -41.13 5.41
N CYS A 1208 11.19 -41.46 5.01
CA CYS A 1208 10.49 -42.67 5.45
C CYS A 1208 10.99 -43.89 4.66
N ASP A 1209 11.23 -43.74 3.36
CA ASP A 1209 11.80 -44.78 2.50
C ASP A 1209 13.22 -45.18 2.96
N GLU A 1210 14.12 -44.21 3.16
CA GLU A 1210 15.45 -44.43 3.77
C GLU A 1210 15.37 -45.01 5.20
N SER A 1211 14.27 -44.80 5.93
CA SER A 1211 14.07 -45.38 7.27
C SER A 1211 13.65 -46.85 7.24
N CYS A 1212 13.24 -47.40 6.09
CA CYS A 1212 12.60 -48.72 6.01
C CYS A 1212 13.56 -49.89 6.33
N GLU A 1213 14.89 -49.70 6.23
CA GLU A 1213 15.88 -50.67 6.74
C GLU A 1213 15.82 -50.89 8.28
N LEU A 1214 15.19 -49.98 9.03
CA LEU A 1214 15.26 -49.91 10.50
C LEU A 1214 13.88 -49.84 11.16
N ILE A 1215 13.04 -50.87 10.94
CA ILE A 1215 11.74 -51.00 11.60
C ILE A 1215 11.89 -51.03 13.12
N TYR A 1216 11.26 -50.06 13.79
CA TYR A 1216 11.19 -49.98 15.25
C TYR A 1216 9.86 -50.55 15.75
N CYS A 1217 9.89 -51.75 16.31
CA CYS A 1217 8.71 -52.44 16.83
C CYS A 1217 8.10 -51.68 18.02
N LEU A 1218 7.09 -50.82 17.79
CA LEU A 1218 6.43 -50.07 18.87
C LEU A 1218 5.89 -50.95 20.01
N LYS A 1219 5.49 -52.19 19.68
CA LYS A 1219 4.96 -53.19 20.63
C LYS A 1219 6.05 -53.87 21.48
N CYS A 1220 7.32 -53.83 21.07
CA CYS A 1220 8.41 -54.60 21.70
C CYS A 1220 9.75 -53.86 21.88
N ARG A 1221 9.87 -52.61 21.42
CA ARG A 1221 11.02 -51.69 21.57
C ARG A 1221 12.39 -52.19 21.05
N VAL A 1222 12.39 -53.28 20.27
CA VAL A 1222 13.58 -53.80 19.58
C VAL A 1222 13.70 -53.15 18.19
N ARG A 1223 14.92 -52.77 17.81
CA ARG A 1223 15.28 -52.46 16.41
C ARG A 1223 15.47 -53.78 15.66
N LEU A 1224 14.70 -54.00 14.61
CA LEU A 1224 14.90 -55.12 13.69
C LEU A 1224 15.41 -54.57 12.36
N LYS A 1225 16.55 -55.10 11.89
CA LYS A 1225 17.01 -54.83 10.52
C LYS A 1225 16.26 -55.79 9.59
N VAL A 1226 15.52 -55.26 8.63
CA VAL A 1226 14.88 -56.10 7.61
C VAL A 1226 15.96 -56.59 6.65
N VAL A 1227 16.20 -57.90 6.65
CA VAL A 1227 16.88 -58.59 5.54
C VAL A 1227 15.74 -59.14 4.68
N GLY A 1228 15.63 -58.64 3.45
CA GLY A 1228 14.40 -58.70 2.66
C GLY A 1228 14.11 -60.04 1.99
N SER A 1229 13.00 -60.03 1.24
CA SER A 1229 12.52 -61.07 0.32
C SER A 1229 11.86 -60.39 -0.88
#